data_AF-A0AAW0RK68-F1
#
_entry.id   AF-A0AAW0RK68-F1
#
_cell.length_a   1.000
_cell.length_b   1.000
_cell.length_c   1.000
_cell.angle_alpha   90.00
_cell.angle_beta   90.00
_cell.angle_gamma   90.00
#
_symmetry.space_group_name_H-M   'P 1'
#
loop_
_entity.id
_entity.type
_entity.pdbx_description
1 polymer ?
#
loop_
_entity_poly.entity_id
_entity_poly.type
_entity_poly.pdbx_seq_one_letter_code
_entity_poly.pdbx_strand_id
1 'polypeptide(L)'
;MEGKTPQRAVDMFWKSFHTKAPGKAITVIPNRKCGKGKKASTPAPTPTQSAEASYEAAAANCRAKVAKIVQDCRRVNLKYRDPHFNIEFDLKFSQRDCLESLDNAATEPETDQESKDENEDEDDAQSGPPGHQFCPRSAKRVTEIFTRPQFYIKGPTADDVKQGRDGDCWLMAALCALSFKKGLIEKLCVAHDQDIGVYGFVFYRDGEWISEIIDDFLYLTKADYDDFQMDRLTFDELEYRNPQEAYKRMFQTNSNSLYFAKCGHPQETWLPLLEKCYAKAHGDYAAIEGGWTGEGIEDLTGGVASYIFATDILDKAGTTWSLWLFSGANMAGFGDQKGIIEGHAYSIQRVVEIEDKRLILLRNPWGKGEWRGAWADGSKEWSPEWMRKLGHKFGEDGEFWICYQDLLRHFQIFERVRLFGPEWNVSQIWTTLHVPWVEEYNETYFTFTTSQSGPVVIVLSQLNDRYFRGLEGQYTFQLSFRVHKAGYEGYLVRSEPDLRFLRSVNVELELDAGAYEVYVKIKAWRNDDKLPVQATIRKWAKTKRDKVSRIGKSYDLAHSRGRIIESKEEKKVREAYEEKRMQKKRAAVKEDLRKKNKDAYYQKKKQHERAQARAAKKREKLKTKKAEKAKASKERKAAKEAAKKPKKADDVKVESESHGVKNESKAEAEDGATTESKVPAIEKPHTKSKKKSEKNTDDKLEAKPKGAKKVGEQEDSEVSESDSNNESLASFTDYSDGELDIQIDGMQRDNPKLFESSAEEADSDEENGLFAKDPWNAVAVVGLRVYHKAAAAGSASGAATVTLGVVRPNPYVEDSDASEDEQGGGGGGDRKVKGGVLDVDDSAVDATLAGEVKDKQDVIMGVKKTPA
;
A
#
# COMPACT_ATOMS: atom_id res chain seq x y z
N MET A 1 -7.69 -23.26 -29.24
CA MET A 1 -6.46 -23.37 -28.43
C MET A 1 -6.12 -24.84 -28.29
N GLU A 2 -5.21 -25.38 -29.11
CA GLU A 2 -4.88 -26.81 -29.11
C GLU A 2 -3.36 -27.02 -29.09
N GLY A 3 -2.89 -28.15 -28.54
CA GLY A 3 -1.47 -28.52 -28.50
C GLY A 3 -0.65 -28.03 -27.28
N LYS A 4 -1.26 -27.34 -26.31
CA LYS A 4 -0.62 -27.01 -25.01
C LYS A 4 -0.87 -28.16 -24.01
N THR A 5 0.16 -28.67 -23.33
CA THR A 5 -0.01 -29.67 -22.26
C THR A 5 -0.68 -29.04 -21.03
N PRO A 6 -1.42 -29.80 -20.20
CA PRO A 6 -2.10 -29.26 -19.02
C PRO A 6 -1.15 -28.53 -18.07
N GLN A 7 0.02 -29.12 -17.76
CA GLN A 7 1.04 -28.46 -16.94
C GLN A 7 1.49 -27.13 -17.54
N ARG A 8 1.83 -27.11 -18.84
CA ARG A 8 2.31 -25.88 -19.50
C ARG A 8 1.24 -24.78 -19.50
N ALA A 9 -0.05 -25.14 -19.58
CA ALA A 9 -1.14 -24.19 -19.43
C ALA A 9 -1.21 -23.59 -18.02
N VAL A 10 -1.04 -24.41 -16.98
CA VAL A 10 -0.93 -23.97 -15.57
C VAL A 10 0.31 -23.11 -15.35
N ASP A 11 1.47 -23.47 -15.92
CA ASP A 11 2.70 -22.67 -15.84
C ASP A 11 2.54 -21.28 -16.48
N MET A 12 1.79 -21.18 -17.58
CA MET A 12 1.47 -19.90 -18.22
C MET A 12 0.44 -19.09 -17.45
N PHE A 13 -0.48 -19.74 -16.74
CA PHE A 13 -1.38 -19.06 -15.81
C PHE A 13 -0.56 -18.42 -14.68
N TRP A 14 0.27 -19.19 -13.96
CA TRP A 14 1.07 -18.62 -12.87
C TRP A 14 2.02 -17.51 -13.34
N LYS A 15 2.63 -17.64 -14.53
CA LYS A 15 3.49 -16.60 -15.14
C LYS A 15 2.79 -15.33 -15.61
N SER A 16 1.46 -15.34 -15.77
CA SER A 16 0.65 -14.15 -16.07
C SER A 16 -0.12 -13.61 -14.86
N PHE A 17 -0.42 -14.47 -13.88
CA PHE A 17 -1.07 -14.11 -12.63
C PHE A 17 -0.12 -13.53 -11.58
N HIS A 18 1.18 -13.88 -11.56
CA HIS A 18 2.16 -13.24 -10.68
C HIS A 18 2.72 -11.94 -11.26
N THR A 19 2.68 -10.86 -10.49
CA THR A 19 3.28 -9.57 -10.88
C THR A 19 4.81 -9.66 -10.92
N LYS A 20 5.44 -9.36 -12.06
CA LYS A 20 6.91 -9.37 -12.23
C LYS A 20 7.66 -8.32 -11.37
N ALA A 21 6.96 -7.26 -10.96
CA ALA A 21 7.49 -6.18 -10.12
C ALA A 21 6.42 -5.76 -9.08
N PRO A 22 6.23 -6.55 -8.00
CA PRO A 22 5.19 -6.30 -7.02
C PRO A 22 5.48 -4.99 -6.24
N GLY A 23 4.43 -4.22 -5.96
CA GLY A 23 4.54 -2.93 -5.27
C GLY A 23 3.21 -2.33 -4.84
N LYS A 24 3.15 -1.88 -3.59
CA LYS A 24 2.11 -0.98 -3.05
C LYS A 24 2.54 0.48 -3.29
N ALA A 25 1.59 1.39 -3.52
CA ALA A 25 1.91 2.81 -3.61
C ALA A 25 2.45 3.31 -2.25
N ILE A 26 3.71 3.77 -2.19
CA ILE A 26 4.31 4.29 -0.94
C ILE A 26 4.17 5.81 -0.76
N THR A 27 3.52 6.49 -1.71
CA THR A 27 3.26 7.94 -1.66
C THR A 27 2.08 8.26 -2.59
N VAL A 28 1.02 8.87 -2.06
CA VAL A 28 -0.21 9.23 -2.79
C VAL A 28 -0.39 10.73 -2.96
N ILE A 29 0.23 11.57 -2.12
CA ILE A 29 0.16 13.02 -2.27
C ILE A 29 1.26 13.52 -3.24
N PRO A 30 0.93 14.35 -4.25
CA PRO A 30 1.91 14.93 -5.16
C PRO A 30 3.01 15.72 -4.43
N ASN A 31 4.24 15.23 -4.54
CA ASN A 31 5.38 15.74 -3.79
C ASN A 31 5.80 17.14 -4.30
N ARG A 32 5.56 18.19 -3.50
CA ARG A 32 5.85 19.58 -3.91
C ARG A 32 7.35 19.81 -4.00
N LYS A 33 7.86 20.15 -5.20
CA LYS A 33 9.25 20.60 -5.43
C LYS A 33 9.58 21.99 -4.83
N CYS A 34 8.93 22.41 -3.75
CA CYS A 34 9.01 23.77 -3.20
C CYS A 34 9.25 23.77 -1.69
N GLY A 35 10.31 24.47 -1.27
CA GLY A 35 10.68 24.69 0.13
C GLY A 35 11.61 23.63 0.72
N LYS A 36 12.63 24.09 1.47
CA LYS A 36 13.53 23.22 2.26
C LYS A 36 12.85 22.77 3.56
N GLY A 37 11.68 22.15 3.45
CA GLY A 37 11.10 21.39 4.56
C GLY A 37 12.06 20.28 4.99
N LYS A 38 11.99 19.84 6.26
CA LYS A 38 12.78 18.69 6.72
C LYS A 38 12.52 17.53 5.76
N LYS A 39 13.56 16.98 5.12
CA LYS A 39 13.47 15.64 4.55
C LYS A 39 12.94 14.73 5.67
N ALA A 40 11.96 13.88 5.38
CA ALA A 40 11.69 12.75 6.25
C ALA A 40 13.04 12.05 6.49
N SER A 41 13.41 11.88 7.75
CA SER A 41 14.66 11.19 8.09
C SER A 41 14.62 9.82 7.42
N THR A 42 15.72 9.44 6.75
CA THR A 42 15.87 8.06 6.25
C THR A 42 15.48 7.13 7.40
N PRO A 43 14.50 6.23 7.22
CA PRO A 43 14.21 5.27 8.26
C PRO A 43 15.51 4.50 8.55
N ALA A 44 15.74 4.26 9.82
CA ALA A 44 16.86 3.49 10.33
C ALA A 44 16.30 2.58 11.42
N PRO A 45 17.00 1.49 11.80
CA PRO A 45 16.64 0.74 13.00
C PRO A 45 16.53 1.73 14.16
N THR A 46 15.38 1.80 14.81
CA THR A 46 15.20 2.75 15.92
C THR A 46 16.05 2.24 17.08
N PRO A 47 17.03 3.02 17.55
CA PRO A 47 17.93 2.56 18.61
C PRO A 47 17.13 2.25 19.88
N THR A 48 17.58 1.25 20.64
CA THR A 48 16.95 0.82 21.88
C THR A 48 16.67 2.00 22.81
N GLN A 49 15.40 2.23 23.12
CA GLN A 49 14.92 3.33 23.95
C GLN A 49 13.94 2.82 25.01
N SER A 50 13.75 3.55 26.11
CA SER A 50 12.69 3.21 27.07
C SER A 50 11.31 3.28 26.40
N ALA A 51 10.39 2.40 26.79
CA ALA A 51 9.02 2.37 26.26
C ALA A 51 8.28 3.70 26.45
N GLU A 52 8.56 4.43 27.54
CA GLU A 52 7.93 5.74 27.80
C GLU A 52 8.60 6.93 27.06
N ALA A 53 9.81 6.77 26.50
CA ALA A 53 10.56 7.88 25.90
C ALA A 53 9.86 8.52 24.69
N SER A 54 9.17 7.71 23.87
CA SER A 54 8.36 8.21 22.75
C SER A 54 7.13 8.98 23.25
N TYR A 55 6.48 8.52 24.32
CA TYR A 55 5.36 9.22 24.97
C TYR A 55 5.81 10.58 25.52
N GLU A 56 6.94 10.66 26.22
CA GLU A 56 7.44 11.93 26.77
C GLU A 56 7.71 12.96 25.68
N ALA A 57 8.33 12.54 24.57
CA ALA A 57 8.60 13.40 23.42
C ALA A 57 7.31 13.89 22.74
N ALA A 58 6.32 13.02 22.53
CA ALA A 58 5.02 13.38 21.98
C ALA A 58 4.25 14.35 22.90
N ALA A 59 4.23 14.06 24.20
CA ALA A 59 3.55 14.86 25.21
C ALA A 59 4.20 16.26 25.37
N ALA A 60 5.54 16.35 25.34
CA ALA A 60 6.25 17.63 25.38
C ALA A 60 5.98 18.47 24.12
N ASN A 61 5.96 17.84 22.94
CA ASN A 61 5.59 18.49 21.67
C ASN A 61 4.14 19.00 21.70
N CYS A 62 3.21 18.20 22.21
CA CYS A 62 1.81 18.59 22.40
C CYS A 62 1.67 19.80 23.34
N ARG A 63 2.28 19.75 24.53
CA ARG A 63 2.33 20.87 25.49
C ARG A 63 2.85 22.16 24.85
N ALA A 64 3.94 22.09 24.09
CA ALA A 64 4.52 23.25 23.41
C ALA A 64 3.60 23.83 22.31
N LYS A 65 2.94 22.97 21.52
CA LYS A 65 1.93 23.38 20.53
C LYS A 65 0.72 24.07 21.21
N VAL A 66 0.15 23.46 22.25
CA VAL A 66 -1.02 24.01 22.98
C VAL A 66 -0.66 25.35 23.62
N ALA A 67 0.49 25.46 24.30
CA ALA A 67 0.95 26.73 24.90
C ALA A 67 1.08 27.85 23.85
N LYS A 68 1.58 27.55 22.65
CA LYS A 68 1.63 28.51 21.55
C LYS A 68 0.23 28.90 21.05
N ILE A 69 -0.67 27.94 20.87
CA ILE A 69 -2.06 28.20 20.46
C ILE A 69 -2.75 29.12 21.48
N VAL A 70 -2.61 28.84 22.77
CA VAL A 70 -3.11 29.68 23.87
C VAL A 70 -2.54 31.10 23.79
N GLN A 71 -1.24 31.25 23.52
CA GLN A 71 -0.61 32.57 23.35
C GLN A 71 -1.17 33.34 22.14
N ASP A 72 -1.30 32.69 20.98
CA ASP A 72 -1.83 33.32 19.77
C ASP A 72 -3.33 33.67 19.91
N CYS A 73 -4.14 32.78 20.50
CA CYS A 73 -5.55 33.02 20.81
C CYS A 73 -5.76 34.18 21.78
N ARG A 74 -5.00 34.25 22.88
CA ARG A 74 -5.03 35.38 23.83
C ARG A 74 -4.58 36.69 23.17
N ARG A 75 -3.61 36.64 22.24
CA ARG A 75 -3.12 37.81 21.47
C ARG A 75 -4.18 38.38 20.52
N VAL A 76 -5.07 37.55 19.96
CA VAL A 76 -6.16 38.02 19.06
C VAL A 76 -7.53 38.14 19.74
N ASN A 77 -7.63 37.77 21.02
CA ASN A 77 -8.88 37.70 21.79
C ASN A 77 -9.96 36.80 21.14
N LEU A 78 -9.57 35.61 20.66
CA LEU A 78 -10.47 34.62 20.08
C LEU A 78 -10.22 33.23 20.70
N LYS A 79 -11.30 32.47 20.94
CA LYS A 79 -11.22 31.03 21.22
C LYS A 79 -10.54 30.28 20.06
N TYR A 80 -9.88 29.16 20.37
CA TYR A 80 -9.31 28.29 19.34
C TYR A 80 -10.40 27.71 18.43
N ARG A 81 -10.05 27.44 17.19
CA ARG A 81 -10.83 26.66 16.23
C ARG A 81 -9.86 25.82 15.42
N ASP A 82 -10.13 24.53 15.27
CA ASP A 82 -9.25 23.60 14.57
C ASP A 82 -9.40 23.76 13.05
N PRO A 83 -8.38 24.25 12.32
CA PRO A 83 -8.48 24.43 10.87
C PRO A 83 -8.48 23.11 10.08
N HIS A 84 -8.23 21.96 10.73
CA HIS A 84 -8.17 20.66 10.08
C HIS A 84 -9.34 19.72 10.42
N PHE A 85 -10.17 20.09 11.42
CA PHE A 85 -11.31 19.29 11.91
C PHE A 85 -12.47 20.19 12.41
N ASN A 86 -12.85 21.16 11.57
CA ASN A 86 -13.80 22.23 11.91
C ASN A 86 -15.26 21.77 11.80
N ILE A 87 -15.72 20.94 12.75
CA ILE A 87 -17.01 20.23 12.68
C ILE A 87 -18.25 21.14 12.49
N GLU A 88 -18.21 22.38 12.97
CA GLU A 88 -19.32 23.34 12.79
C GLU A 88 -19.44 23.79 11.32
N PHE A 89 -18.32 24.05 10.65
CA PHE A 89 -18.29 24.43 9.24
C PHE A 89 -18.61 23.21 8.35
N ASP A 90 -18.04 22.06 8.69
CA ASP A 90 -18.28 20.78 8.01
C ASP A 90 -19.78 20.44 7.94
N LEU A 91 -20.50 20.69 9.03
CA LEU A 91 -21.95 20.51 9.12
C LEU A 91 -22.73 21.61 8.40
N LYS A 92 -22.43 22.89 8.66
CA LYS A 92 -23.18 24.04 8.08
C LYS A 92 -23.05 24.18 6.57
N PHE A 93 -21.99 23.63 5.97
CA PHE A 93 -21.82 23.57 4.51
C PHE A 93 -22.01 22.15 3.94
N SER A 94 -22.57 21.22 4.74
CA SER A 94 -22.87 19.84 4.35
C SER A 94 -21.70 19.08 3.69
N GLN A 95 -20.46 19.38 4.11
CA GLN A 95 -19.25 18.76 3.55
C GLN A 95 -19.08 17.32 4.06
N ARG A 96 -19.47 17.08 5.31
CA ARG A 96 -19.46 15.77 6.00
C ARG A 96 -18.08 15.09 6.02
N ASP A 97 -17.01 15.84 5.77
CA ASP A 97 -15.62 15.37 5.77
C ASP A 97 -15.11 15.04 7.19
N CYS A 98 -15.80 15.46 8.26
CA CYS A 98 -15.51 15.06 9.64
C CYS A 98 -16.36 13.87 10.13
N LEU A 99 -17.45 13.54 9.42
CA LEU A 99 -18.35 12.43 9.74
C LEU A 99 -18.05 11.17 8.92
N GLU A 100 -17.89 11.33 7.61
CA GLU A 100 -17.76 10.23 6.66
C GLU A 100 -16.31 9.91 6.34
N SER A 101 -15.98 8.63 6.18
CA SER A 101 -14.70 8.18 5.63
C SER A 101 -14.63 8.37 4.10
N LEU A 102 -13.46 8.10 3.49
CA LEU A 102 -13.41 7.90 2.04
C LEU A 102 -14.01 6.52 1.72
N ASP A 103 -15.01 6.50 0.86
CA ASP A 103 -15.56 5.25 0.34
C ASP A 103 -14.63 4.62 -0.71
N ASN A 104 -14.45 3.31 -0.61
CA ASN A 104 -13.71 2.49 -1.57
C ASN A 104 -14.47 1.23 -2.03
N ALA A 105 -15.79 1.20 -1.93
CA ALA A 105 -16.60 0.20 -2.62
C ALA A 105 -16.37 0.29 -4.15
N ALA A 106 -16.27 -0.88 -4.78
CA ALA A 106 -16.09 -1.06 -6.22
C ALA A 106 -17.39 -0.93 -7.02
N THR A 107 -18.55 -0.99 -6.35
CA THR A 107 -19.81 -0.55 -6.92
C THR A 107 -19.76 0.95 -7.22
N GLU A 108 -20.21 1.32 -8.42
CA GLU A 108 -20.71 2.67 -8.66
C GLU A 108 -21.93 2.87 -7.75
N PRO A 109 -22.06 3.99 -7.01
CA PRO A 109 -23.38 4.37 -6.51
C PRO A 109 -24.30 4.60 -7.72
N GLU A 110 -25.56 4.20 -7.65
CA GLU A 110 -26.48 4.34 -8.78
C GLU A 110 -26.79 5.82 -9.05
N THR A 111 -26.00 6.43 -9.93
CA THR A 111 -26.17 7.81 -10.38
C THR A 111 -26.78 7.85 -11.77
N ASP A 112 -28.06 7.52 -11.87
CA ASP A 112 -28.96 8.09 -12.88
C ASP A 112 -30.38 8.21 -12.29
N GLN A 113 -31.28 8.90 -12.99
CA GLN A 113 -32.50 9.47 -12.41
C GLN A 113 -33.77 8.65 -12.72
N GLU A 114 -34.86 8.96 -12.00
CA GLU A 114 -36.26 8.60 -12.32
C GLU A 114 -36.81 7.22 -11.90
N SER A 115 -36.58 6.79 -10.65
CA SER A 115 -37.51 5.91 -9.92
C SER A 115 -38.04 6.59 -8.64
N LYS A 116 -39.10 7.37 -8.79
CA LYS A 116 -39.91 7.88 -7.66
C LYS A 116 -41.17 7.01 -7.52
N ASP A 117 -41.00 5.79 -7.03
CA ASP A 117 -42.13 5.02 -6.51
C ASP A 117 -42.34 5.39 -5.05
N GLU A 118 -43.47 6.03 -4.73
CA GLU A 118 -43.71 6.63 -3.41
C GLU A 118 -44.13 5.60 -2.34
N ASN A 119 -43.65 4.35 -2.44
CA ASN A 119 -43.98 3.22 -1.56
C ASN A 119 -42.79 2.24 -1.45
N GLU A 120 -41.73 2.65 -0.75
CA GLU A 120 -40.62 1.78 -0.34
C GLU A 120 -40.50 1.82 1.19
N ASP A 121 -40.32 0.67 1.83
CA ASP A 121 -40.24 0.53 3.28
C ASP A 121 -38.94 1.15 3.86
N GLU A 122 -38.94 1.57 5.12
CA GLU A 122 -37.83 2.33 5.75
C GLU A 122 -36.49 1.56 5.91
N ASP A 123 -36.38 0.34 5.39
CA ASP A 123 -35.28 -0.60 5.64
C ASP A 123 -34.09 -0.54 4.64
N ASP A 124 -34.24 0.02 3.43
CA ASP A 124 -33.15 0.03 2.41
C ASP A 124 -32.12 1.17 2.61
N ALA A 125 -31.74 1.40 3.87
CA ALA A 125 -30.87 2.49 4.31
C ALA A 125 -29.36 2.23 4.08
N GLN A 126 -29.00 1.58 2.97
CA GLN A 126 -27.69 0.92 2.83
C GLN A 126 -26.72 1.55 1.80
N SER A 127 -27.18 2.43 0.93
CA SER A 127 -26.43 2.98 -0.22
C SER A 127 -25.71 4.31 0.05
N GLY A 128 -24.66 4.31 0.88
CA GLY A 128 -23.84 5.49 1.11
C GLY A 128 -22.43 5.23 1.64
N PRO A 129 -21.53 6.24 1.62
CA PRO A 129 -20.18 6.12 2.17
C PRO A 129 -20.22 5.78 3.68
N PRO A 130 -19.19 5.14 4.27
CA PRO A 130 -19.17 4.86 5.70
C PRO A 130 -19.33 6.16 6.52
N GLY A 131 -20.36 6.24 7.36
CA GLY A 131 -20.76 7.43 8.09
C GLY A 131 -21.93 8.22 7.49
N HIS A 132 -22.49 7.81 6.34
CA HIS A 132 -23.68 8.45 5.75
C HIS A 132 -24.87 8.47 6.71
N GLN A 133 -25.03 7.40 7.50
CA GLN A 133 -26.04 7.23 8.54
C GLN A 133 -25.97 8.28 9.68
N PHE A 134 -24.83 8.97 9.84
CA PHE A 134 -24.70 10.02 10.85
C PHE A 134 -25.51 11.27 10.51
N CYS A 135 -26.41 11.62 11.42
CA CYS A 135 -27.36 12.72 11.30
C CYS A 135 -27.35 13.72 12.49
N PRO A 136 -26.17 14.17 13.00
CA PRO A 136 -26.13 15.26 13.97
C PRO A 136 -26.77 16.53 13.40
N ARG A 137 -27.46 17.31 14.25
CA ARG A 137 -28.36 18.37 13.79
C ARG A 137 -27.87 19.78 14.09
N SER A 138 -26.91 19.95 15.00
CA SER A 138 -26.14 21.20 15.18
C SER A 138 -24.78 20.87 15.80
N ALA A 139 -23.88 21.86 15.88
CA ALA A 139 -22.59 21.72 16.56
C ALA A 139 -22.25 23.02 17.31
N LYS A 140 -21.88 22.92 18.60
CA LYS A 140 -21.68 24.08 19.49
C LYS A 140 -20.49 23.91 20.41
N ARG A 141 -19.95 25.00 20.94
CA ARG A 141 -18.85 24.94 21.92
C ARG A 141 -19.33 24.39 23.26
N VAL A 142 -18.41 23.76 24.01
CA VAL A 142 -18.63 23.33 25.39
C VAL A 142 -19.23 24.44 26.26
N THR A 143 -18.76 25.68 26.15
CA THR A 143 -19.30 26.83 26.93
C THR A 143 -20.71 27.28 26.51
N GLU A 144 -21.27 26.75 25.43
CA GLU A 144 -22.64 26.99 25.01
C GLU A 144 -23.58 25.87 25.47
N ILE A 145 -23.10 24.62 25.48
CA ILE A 145 -23.85 23.40 25.84
C ILE A 145 -23.90 23.22 27.37
N PHE A 146 -22.83 23.54 28.07
CA PHE A 146 -22.68 23.29 29.51
C PHE A 146 -22.71 24.60 30.29
N THR A 147 -23.43 24.61 31.42
CA THR A 147 -23.57 25.81 32.27
C THR A 147 -22.39 26.02 33.20
N ARG A 148 -21.74 24.93 33.62
CA ARG A 148 -20.53 24.91 34.46
C ARG A 148 -19.60 23.76 34.03
N PRO A 149 -19.10 23.78 32.77
CA PRO A 149 -18.26 22.70 32.26
C PRO A 149 -17.03 22.49 33.14
N GLN A 150 -16.72 21.23 33.38
CA GLN A 150 -15.44 20.79 33.94
C GLN A 150 -14.91 19.65 33.08
N PHE A 151 -13.59 19.58 32.92
CA PHE A 151 -12.97 18.50 32.16
C PHE A 151 -13.15 17.14 32.87
N TYR A 152 -12.71 17.03 34.13
CA TYR A 152 -12.94 15.89 35.01
C TYR A 152 -13.74 16.30 36.27
N ILE A 153 -14.60 15.40 36.78
CA ILE A 153 -15.37 15.57 38.01
C ILE A 153 -15.17 14.31 38.89
N LYS A 154 -14.27 14.42 39.88
CA LYS A 154 -13.70 13.32 40.71
C LYS A 154 -12.62 12.47 40.01
N GLY A 155 -12.26 12.80 38.77
CA GLY A 155 -11.34 12.02 37.93
C GLY A 155 -12.12 11.08 37.01
N PRO A 156 -11.50 10.57 35.92
CA PRO A 156 -12.20 9.74 34.95
C PRO A 156 -12.56 8.37 35.54
N THR A 157 -13.86 8.06 35.57
CA THR A 157 -14.39 6.77 36.05
C THR A 157 -15.20 6.04 34.97
N ALA A 158 -15.46 4.76 35.19
CA ALA A 158 -16.34 3.97 34.31
C ALA A 158 -17.79 4.50 34.28
N ASP A 159 -18.27 5.13 35.35
CA ASP A 159 -19.61 5.74 35.43
C ASP A 159 -19.77 6.92 34.46
N ASP A 160 -18.66 7.55 34.11
CA ASP A 160 -18.64 8.67 33.18
C ASP A 160 -18.70 8.19 31.72
N VAL A 161 -18.39 6.93 31.44
CA VAL A 161 -18.38 6.38 30.07
C VAL A 161 -19.78 5.95 29.64
N LYS A 162 -20.40 6.71 28.70
CA LYS A 162 -21.66 6.33 28.05
C LYS A 162 -21.58 6.60 26.54
N GLN A 163 -21.82 5.54 25.76
CA GLN A 163 -21.76 5.58 24.29
C GLN A 163 -22.80 6.52 23.66
N GLY A 164 -22.46 7.02 22.47
CA GLY A 164 -23.30 7.91 21.65
C GLY A 164 -24.24 7.20 20.70
N ARG A 165 -24.44 7.80 19.52
CA ARG A 165 -25.09 7.22 18.32
C ARG A 165 -24.05 6.76 17.29
N ASP A 166 -23.04 6.03 17.76
CA ASP A 166 -21.86 5.61 16.98
C ASP A 166 -21.55 4.13 17.26
N GLY A 167 -20.87 3.46 16.33
CA GLY A 167 -20.47 2.05 16.39
C GLY A 167 -19.17 1.80 17.16
N ASP A 168 -18.81 2.66 18.10
CA ASP A 168 -17.49 2.73 18.75
C ASP A 168 -17.40 1.97 20.09
N CYS A 169 -18.28 1.00 20.33
CA CYS A 169 -18.38 0.29 21.62
C CYS A 169 -17.06 -0.29 22.14
N TRP A 170 -16.16 -0.72 21.25
CA TRP A 170 -14.81 -1.17 21.54
C TRP A 170 -13.93 -0.09 22.22
N LEU A 171 -14.04 1.17 21.78
CA LEU A 171 -13.35 2.31 22.36
C LEU A 171 -13.93 2.65 23.73
N MET A 172 -15.27 2.63 23.86
CA MET A 172 -15.93 2.88 25.13
C MET A 172 -15.63 1.77 26.16
N ALA A 173 -15.60 0.50 25.75
CA ALA A 173 -15.15 -0.61 26.61
C ALA A 173 -13.68 -0.47 27.02
N ALA A 174 -12.81 -0.01 26.11
CA ALA A 174 -11.40 0.29 26.42
C ALA A 174 -11.27 1.43 27.46
N LEU A 175 -12.08 2.49 27.36
CA LEU A 175 -12.06 3.59 28.33
C LEU A 175 -12.64 3.17 29.70
N CYS A 176 -13.72 2.39 29.72
CA CYS A 176 -14.22 1.73 30.93
C CYS A 176 -13.09 0.96 31.63
N ALA A 177 -12.34 0.13 30.89
CA ALA A 177 -11.23 -0.65 31.40
C ALA A 177 -10.12 0.22 32.01
N LEU A 178 -9.68 1.24 31.28
CA LEU A 178 -8.55 2.09 31.68
C LEU A 178 -8.84 2.88 32.96
N SER A 179 -10.11 3.19 33.24
CA SER A 179 -10.51 3.90 34.47
C SER A 179 -10.13 3.15 35.77
N PHE A 180 -10.01 1.82 35.73
CA PHE A 180 -9.60 1.02 36.88
C PHE A 180 -8.11 1.18 37.24
N LYS A 181 -7.28 1.68 36.31
CA LYS A 181 -5.88 2.04 36.57
C LYS A 181 -5.69 3.55 36.48
N LYS A 182 -6.02 4.21 37.59
CA LYS A 182 -5.83 5.65 37.86
C LYS A 182 -4.51 6.16 37.27
N GLY A 183 -4.57 7.28 36.56
CA GLY A 183 -3.45 7.88 35.86
C GLY A 183 -3.30 7.47 34.39
N LEU A 184 -3.97 6.44 33.88
CA LEU A 184 -3.88 6.08 32.46
C LEU A 184 -4.70 7.00 31.55
N ILE A 185 -5.94 7.32 31.90
CA ILE A 185 -6.78 8.24 31.10
C ILE A 185 -6.24 9.67 31.24
N GLU A 186 -5.73 10.02 32.41
CA GLU A 186 -5.10 11.32 32.69
C GLU A 186 -3.75 11.50 31.96
N LYS A 187 -3.07 10.42 31.58
CA LYS A 187 -1.90 10.48 30.67
C LYS A 187 -2.27 10.85 29.23
N LEU A 188 -3.52 10.66 28.80
CA LEU A 188 -3.94 10.97 27.42
C LEU A 188 -4.03 12.49 27.18
N CYS A 189 -4.66 13.24 28.07
CA CYS A 189 -4.84 14.69 27.92
C CYS A 189 -3.67 15.47 28.55
N VAL A 190 -2.64 15.74 27.74
CA VAL A 190 -1.34 16.25 28.22
C VAL A 190 -1.26 17.76 28.37
N ALA A 191 -2.24 18.51 27.82
CA ALA A 191 -2.49 19.93 28.10
C ALA A 191 -3.88 20.37 27.59
N HIS A 192 -4.54 21.26 28.32
CA HIS A 192 -5.76 21.93 27.85
C HIS A 192 -5.93 23.33 28.47
N ASP A 193 -6.71 24.18 27.81
CA ASP A 193 -7.16 25.49 28.29
C ASP A 193 -8.66 25.61 27.96
N GLN A 194 -9.51 25.62 29.00
CA GLN A 194 -10.97 25.60 28.88
C GLN A 194 -11.55 26.97 28.48
N ASP A 195 -10.86 28.07 28.81
CA ASP A 195 -11.29 29.43 28.47
C ASP A 195 -11.02 29.73 26.99
N ILE A 196 -9.89 29.24 26.47
CA ILE A 196 -9.55 29.28 25.05
C ILE A 196 -10.26 28.19 24.25
N GLY A 197 -10.67 27.09 24.89
CA GLY A 197 -11.32 25.95 24.23
C GLY A 197 -10.36 25.15 23.35
N VAL A 198 -9.19 24.81 23.88
CA VAL A 198 -8.16 23.99 23.21
C VAL A 198 -7.71 22.83 24.09
N TYR A 199 -7.66 21.63 23.49
CA TYR A 199 -7.31 20.38 24.19
C TYR A 199 -6.30 19.60 23.35
N GLY A 200 -5.20 19.18 23.97
CA GLY A 200 -4.13 18.42 23.35
C GLY A 200 -3.99 17.03 23.97
N PHE A 201 -4.12 16.01 23.12
CA PHE A 201 -4.05 14.60 23.49
C PHE A 201 -2.81 13.92 22.87
N VAL A 202 -2.48 12.74 23.38
CA VAL A 202 -1.51 11.82 22.76
C VAL A 202 -2.12 10.43 22.61
N PHE A 203 -1.79 9.79 21.48
CA PHE A 203 -2.22 8.44 21.13
C PHE A 203 -1.02 7.65 20.61
N TYR A 204 -1.08 6.33 20.68
CA TYR A 204 -0.07 5.44 20.14
C TYR A 204 -0.48 4.95 18.75
N ARG A 205 0.49 4.90 17.83
CA ARG A 205 0.28 4.58 16.42
C ARG A 205 1.54 4.00 15.79
N ASP A 206 1.42 2.87 15.10
CA ASP A 206 2.46 2.29 14.26
C ASP A 206 3.85 2.21 14.97
N GLY A 207 3.84 1.93 16.29
CA GLY A 207 5.05 1.81 17.12
C GLY A 207 5.53 3.08 17.83
N GLU A 208 4.89 4.24 17.66
CA GLU A 208 5.29 5.53 18.24
C GLU A 208 4.10 6.32 18.80
N TRP A 209 4.36 7.27 19.69
CA TRP A 209 3.34 8.21 20.18
C TRP A 209 3.21 9.44 19.28
N ILE A 210 1.97 9.77 18.90
CA ILE A 210 1.57 10.96 18.15
C ILE A 210 0.86 11.97 19.07
N SER A 211 0.72 13.22 18.61
CA SER A 211 0.08 14.30 19.37
C SER A 211 -0.92 15.08 18.53
N GLU A 212 -2.20 15.02 18.91
CA GLU A 212 -3.30 15.72 18.26
C GLU A 212 -3.93 16.78 19.16
N ILE A 213 -4.50 17.82 18.53
CA ILE A 213 -5.06 19.00 19.21
C ILE A 213 -6.38 19.38 18.56
N ILE A 214 -7.42 19.57 19.36
CA ILE A 214 -8.78 19.93 18.92
C ILE A 214 -9.28 21.22 19.60
N ASP A 215 -10.36 21.77 19.06
CA ASP A 215 -11.18 22.80 19.71
C ASP A 215 -12.36 22.22 20.53
N ASP A 216 -13.09 23.08 21.23
CA ASP A 216 -14.20 22.73 22.13
C ASP A 216 -15.58 22.58 21.46
N PHE A 217 -15.70 22.51 20.13
CA PHE A 217 -16.98 22.21 19.47
C PHE A 217 -17.38 20.74 19.63
N LEU A 218 -18.66 20.45 19.88
CA LEU A 218 -19.25 19.11 19.92
C LEU A 218 -20.56 19.05 19.11
N TYR A 219 -20.87 17.89 18.53
CA TYR A 219 -22.12 17.64 17.79
C TYR A 219 -23.31 17.37 18.73
N LEU A 220 -24.48 17.87 18.36
CA LEU A 220 -25.74 17.77 19.10
C LEU A 220 -26.81 16.97 18.34
N THR A 221 -27.68 16.30 19.10
CA THR A 221 -28.82 15.51 18.58
C THR A 221 -29.95 16.35 17.99
N LYS A 222 -30.09 17.60 18.44
CA LYS A 222 -31.16 18.53 18.04
C LYS A 222 -30.58 19.72 17.27
N ALA A 223 -31.42 20.28 16.38
CA ALA A 223 -31.08 21.41 15.53
C ALA A 223 -30.93 22.69 16.34
N ASP A 224 -30.53 23.78 15.69
CA ASP A 224 -30.71 25.11 16.25
C ASP A 224 -32.16 25.58 16.14
N TYR A 225 -32.62 26.33 17.15
CA TYR A 225 -34.01 26.79 17.27
C TYR A 225 -34.46 27.63 16.06
N ASP A 226 -33.54 28.38 15.46
CA ASP A 226 -33.82 29.17 14.26
C ASP A 226 -33.77 28.34 12.96
N ASP A 227 -33.15 27.16 12.96
CA ASP A 227 -32.96 26.31 11.78
C ASP A 227 -34.13 25.32 11.54
N PHE A 228 -34.91 24.96 12.57
CA PHE A 228 -35.92 23.89 12.48
C PHE A 228 -37.35 24.34 12.83
N GLN A 229 -38.17 24.56 11.80
CA GLN A 229 -39.48 25.21 11.91
C GLN A 229 -40.49 24.49 12.81
N MET A 230 -40.57 23.16 12.79
CA MET A 230 -41.61 22.42 13.55
C MET A 230 -41.41 22.50 15.07
N ASP A 231 -40.20 22.25 15.56
CA ASP A 231 -39.85 22.41 16.98
C ASP A 231 -40.07 23.87 17.41
N ARG A 232 -39.68 24.83 16.56
CA ARG A 232 -39.82 26.27 16.82
C ARG A 232 -41.27 26.70 16.96
N LEU A 233 -42.13 26.37 15.98
CA LEU A 233 -43.56 26.70 16.01
C LEU A 233 -44.21 26.19 17.31
N THR A 234 -43.89 24.95 17.70
CA THR A 234 -44.38 24.36 18.96
C THR A 234 -43.94 25.18 20.19
N PHE A 235 -42.71 25.69 20.23
CA PHE A 235 -42.23 26.50 21.36
C PHE A 235 -42.74 27.94 21.35
N ASP A 236 -43.00 28.51 20.17
CA ASP A 236 -43.56 29.85 19.99
C ASP A 236 -45.08 29.87 20.34
N GLU A 237 -45.81 28.77 20.10
CA GLU A 237 -47.21 28.58 20.47
C GLU A 237 -47.43 28.33 21.99
N LEU A 238 -46.42 27.83 22.71
CA LEU A 238 -46.53 27.46 24.14
C LEU A 238 -46.42 28.65 25.13
N GLU A 239 -46.57 29.88 24.67
CA GLU A 239 -46.50 31.14 25.45
C GLU A 239 -45.27 31.27 26.39
N TYR A 240 -44.15 30.60 26.07
CA TYR A 240 -42.94 30.71 26.88
C TYR A 240 -42.40 32.14 26.90
N ARG A 241 -42.13 32.67 28.10
CA ARG A 241 -41.55 34.02 28.29
C ARG A 241 -40.23 34.25 27.55
N ASN A 242 -39.50 33.18 27.23
CA ASN A 242 -38.43 33.16 26.24
C ASN A 242 -38.38 31.76 25.58
N PRO A 243 -38.93 31.56 24.37
CA PRO A 243 -39.03 30.24 23.75
C PRO A 243 -37.64 29.69 23.34
N GLN A 244 -36.72 30.55 22.89
CA GLN A 244 -35.37 30.15 22.49
C GLN A 244 -34.54 29.63 23.70
N GLU A 245 -34.63 30.30 24.86
CA GLU A 245 -33.99 29.80 26.09
C GLU A 245 -34.64 28.52 26.62
N ALA A 246 -35.98 28.41 26.52
CA ALA A 246 -36.70 27.17 26.88
C ALA A 246 -36.25 25.99 25.99
N TYR A 247 -36.20 26.19 24.67
CA TYR A 247 -35.72 25.19 23.71
C TYR A 247 -34.29 24.76 24.02
N LYS A 248 -33.37 25.73 24.16
CA LYS A 248 -31.97 25.47 24.50
C LYS A 248 -31.85 24.64 25.77
N ARG A 249 -32.58 25.02 26.83
CA ARG A 249 -32.58 24.34 28.14
C ARG A 249 -33.07 22.89 28.07
N MET A 250 -34.02 22.59 27.18
CA MET A 250 -34.57 21.24 27.03
C MET A 250 -33.72 20.34 26.11
N PHE A 251 -33.18 20.89 25.01
CA PHE A 251 -32.63 20.08 23.91
C PHE A 251 -31.14 20.27 23.59
N GLN A 252 -30.52 21.37 24.04
CA GLN A 252 -29.13 21.71 23.71
C GLN A 252 -28.25 21.96 24.95
N THR A 253 -28.68 21.48 26.12
CA THR A 253 -27.99 21.71 27.39
C THR A 253 -27.57 20.39 28.04
N ASN A 254 -26.36 20.37 28.60
CA ASN A 254 -25.72 19.22 29.26
C ASN A 254 -25.35 18.05 28.35
N SER A 255 -24.58 17.12 28.92
CA SER A 255 -24.08 15.87 28.32
C SER A 255 -25.13 15.08 27.51
N ASN A 256 -26.38 15.00 27.98
CA ASN A 256 -27.46 14.26 27.30
C ASN A 256 -27.89 14.84 25.94
N SER A 257 -27.49 16.06 25.59
CA SER A 257 -27.82 16.67 24.28
C SER A 257 -26.85 16.25 23.16
N LEU A 258 -25.69 15.70 23.51
CA LEU A 258 -24.62 15.28 22.58
C LEU A 258 -25.06 14.12 21.68
N TYR A 259 -24.60 14.13 20.43
CA TYR A 259 -24.87 13.06 19.45
C TYR A 259 -24.00 11.83 19.67
N PHE A 260 -22.70 12.07 19.88
CA PHE A 260 -21.67 11.05 20.11
C PHE A 260 -21.54 10.77 21.63
N ALA A 261 -20.41 10.23 22.10
CA ALA A 261 -20.23 9.82 23.49
C ALA A 261 -20.44 10.99 24.47
N LYS A 262 -20.86 10.64 25.69
CA LYS A 262 -21.38 11.59 26.65
C LYS A 262 -21.01 11.19 28.08
N CYS A 263 -20.50 12.15 28.86
CA CYS A 263 -20.18 11.91 30.26
C CYS A 263 -21.44 11.55 31.07
N GLY A 264 -21.33 10.55 31.96
CA GLY A 264 -22.37 10.18 32.91
C GLY A 264 -22.80 11.33 33.82
N HIS A 265 -21.88 12.22 34.20
CA HIS A 265 -22.21 13.45 34.93
C HIS A 265 -22.60 14.61 33.98
N PRO A 266 -23.75 15.31 34.19
CA PRO A 266 -24.27 16.31 33.24
C PRO A 266 -23.38 17.52 32.91
N GLN A 267 -22.37 17.84 33.72
CA GLN A 267 -21.43 18.96 33.53
C GLN A 267 -19.99 18.54 33.17
N GLU A 268 -19.73 17.24 33.00
CA GLU A 268 -18.38 16.76 32.66
C GLU A 268 -18.18 16.66 31.14
N THR A 269 -16.93 16.75 30.68
CA THR A 269 -16.61 16.96 29.25
C THR A 269 -15.41 16.18 28.70
N TRP A 270 -14.65 15.43 29.51
CA TRP A 270 -13.44 14.74 29.01
C TRP A 270 -13.73 13.72 27.91
N LEU A 271 -14.79 12.92 28.05
CA LEU A 271 -15.10 11.82 27.15
C LEU A 271 -15.40 12.28 25.71
N PRO A 272 -16.39 13.17 25.45
CA PRO A 272 -16.67 13.66 24.08
C PRO A 272 -15.49 14.39 23.44
N LEU A 273 -14.62 15.03 24.25
CA LEU A 273 -13.43 15.70 23.73
C LEU A 273 -12.31 14.70 23.38
N LEU A 274 -12.14 13.64 24.17
CA LEU A 274 -11.21 12.54 23.88
C LEU A 274 -11.65 11.78 22.63
N GLU A 275 -12.92 11.37 22.57
CA GLU A 275 -13.52 10.69 21.42
C GLU A 275 -13.39 11.53 20.14
N LYS A 276 -13.76 12.82 20.16
CA LYS A 276 -13.55 13.74 19.03
C LYS A 276 -12.07 13.79 18.60
N CYS A 277 -11.13 13.79 19.54
CA CYS A 277 -9.71 13.81 19.22
C CYS A 277 -9.22 12.48 18.64
N TYR A 278 -9.79 11.35 19.07
CA TYR A 278 -9.52 10.01 18.57
C TYR A 278 -10.11 9.80 17.15
N ALA A 279 -11.34 10.27 16.92
CA ALA A 279 -11.96 10.37 15.59
C ALA A 279 -11.10 11.23 14.65
N LYS A 280 -10.68 12.43 15.09
CA LYS A 280 -9.75 13.27 14.31
C LYS A 280 -8.44 12.55 13.99
N ALA A 281 -7.84 11.84 14.96
CA ALA A 281 -6.56 11.17 14.78
C ALA A 281 -6.65 10.11 13.66
N HIS A 282 -7.74 9.35 13.61
CA HIS A 282 -7.99 8.35 12.57
C HIS A 282 -8.45 8.96 11.24
N GLY A 283 -9.27 10.00 11.27
CA GLY A 283 -9.58 10.84 10.11
C GLY A 283 -10.98 11.45 10.09
N ASP A 284 -11.92 10.87 10.84
CA ASP A 284 -13.36 11.17 10.93
C ASP A 284 -14.02 10.26 11.98
N TYR A 285 -15.29 10.49 12.27
CA TYR A 285 -16.08 9.62 13.16
C TYR A 285 -16.30 8.21 12.56
N ALA A 286 -16.62 8.08 11.27
CA ALA A 286 -16.79 6.74 10.66
C ALA A 286 -15.51 5.89 10.72
N ALA A 287 -14.32 6.50 10.77
CA ALA A 287 -13.08 5.76 11.00
C ALA A 287 -13.05 5.01 12.35
N ILE A 288 -13.80 5.45 13.37
CA ILE A 288 -13.85 4.79 14.69
C ILE A 288 -15.02 3.82 14.88
N GLU A 289 -15.94 3.71 13.90
CA GLU A 289 -16.94 2.63 13.86
C GLU A 289 -16.27 1.24 13.72
N GLY A 290 -16.63 0.32 14.62
CA GLY A 290 -16.26 -1.10 14.60
C GLY A 290 -14.78 -1.38 14.89
N GLY A 291 -14.49 -2.19 15.91
CA GLY A 291 -13.11 -2.54 16.29
C GLY A 291 -13.04 -3.51 17.46
N TRP A 292 -11.83 -3.76 17.97
CA TRP A 292 -11.56 -4.67 19.08
C TRP A 292 -11.06 -3.91 20.31
N THR A 293 -11.51 -4.28 21.51
CA THR A 293 -11.22 -3.55 22.75
C THR A 293 -9.71 -3.44 23.02
N GLY A 294 -8.96 -4.51 22.72
CA GLY A 294 -7.51 -4.57 22.81
C GLY A 294 -6.80 -3.59 21.89
N GLU A 295 -7.27 -3.43 20.65
CA GLU A 295 -6.74 -2.41 19.71
C GLU A 295 -6.92 -0.99 20.28
N GLY A 296 -8.08 -0.70 20.88
CA GLY A 296 -8.35 0.59 21.51
C GLY A 296 -7.42 0.84 22.69
N ILE A 297 -7.18 -0.16 23.53
CA ILE A 297 -6.24 -0.03 24.65
C ILE A 297 -4.80 0.10 24.18
N GLU A 298 -4.35 -0.61 23.13
CA GLU A 298 -3.04 -0.39 22.52
C GLU A 298 -2.87 1.06 22.06
N ASP A 299 -3.85 1.59 21.32
CA ASP A 299 -3.82 2.94 20.74
C ASP A 299 -3.92 4.06 21.82
N LEU A 300 -4.43 3.71 23.01
CA LEU A 300 -4.49 4.59 24.19
C LEU A 300 -3.31 4.40 25.18
N THR A 301 -2.51 3.33 25.09
CA THR A 301 -1.50 3.02 26.14
C THR A 301 -0.12 2.61 25.67
N GLY A 302 0.08 2.32 24.38
CA GLY A 302 1.32 1.68 23.90
C GLY A 302 1.50 0.23 24.39
N GLY A 303 0.42 -0.40 24.85
CA GLY A 303 0.39 -1.81 25.22
C GLY A 303 0.50 -2.77 24.04
N VAL A 304 0.34 -4.06 24.33
CA VAL A 304 0.27 -5.16 23.35
C VAL A 304 -0.88 -6.09 23.73
N ALA A 305 -1.83 -6.31 22.81
CA ALA A 305 -2.99 -7.18 22.99
C ALA A 305 -2.69 -8.61 22.55
N SER A 306 -3.10 -9.60 23.35
CA SER A 306 -3.18 -11.03 22.99
C SER A 306 -4.63 -11.48 23.07
N TYR A 307 -5.07 -12.41 22.22
CA TYR A 307 -6.45 -12.88 22.18
C TYR A 307 -6.53 -14.36 22.55
N ILE A 308 -7.63 -14.76 23.20
CA ILE A 308 -7.84 -16.10 23.75
C ILE A 308 -9.30 -16.50 23.52
N PHE A 309 -9.56 -17.58 22.79
CA PHE A 309 -10.91 -18.13 22.67
C PHE A 309 -11.30 -18.96 23.91
N ALA A 310 -12.55 -18.84 24.36
CA ALA A 310 -13.07 -19.55 25.54
C ALA A 310 -13.07 -21.09 25.40
N THR A 311 -13.06 -21.58 24.16
CA THR A 311 -12.88 -22.98 23.78
C THR A 311 -11.46 -23.47 24.08
N ASP A 312 -10.46 -22.63 23.84
CA ASP A 312 -9.06 -23.03 23.69
C ASP A 312 -8.26 -22.91 25.01
N ILE A 313 -8.90 -22.39 26.06
CA ILE A 313 -8.36 -22.37 27.42
C ILE A 313 -8.21 -23.81 27.92
N LEU A 314 -6.97 -24.34 27.88
CA LEU A 314 -6.63 -25.70 28.32
C LEU A 314 -6.95 -25.93 29.80
N ASP A 315 -6.29 -25.18 30.69
CA ASP A 315 -6.58 -25.20 32.12
C ASP A 315 -7.50 -24.03 32.50
N LYS A 316 -8.79 -24.32 32.59
CA LYS A 316 -9.84 -23.37 32.99
C LYS A 316 -9.81 -23.06 34.48
N ALA A 317 -9.20 -23.91 35.32
CA ALA A 317 -9.11 -23.70 36.77
C ALA A 317 -7.90 -22.81 37.12
N GLY A 318 -6.71 -23.18 36.64
CA GLY A 318 -5.46 -22.44 36.84
C GLY A 318 -5.33 -21.16 36.02
N THR A 319 -6.29 -20.80 35.17
CA THR A 319 -6.29 -19.52 34.43
C THR A 319 -6.23 -18.36 35.42
N THR A 320 -5.07 -17.68 35.51
CA THR A 320 -4.89 -16.55 36.43
C THR A 320 -5.31 -15.25 35.77
N TRP A 321 -6.56 -14.84 35.99
CA TRP A 321 -7.17 -13.61 35.44
C TRP A 321 -6.64 -12.31 36.08
N SER A 322 -5.32 -12.18 36.21
CA SER A 322 -4.65 -11.11 36.96
C SER A 322 -4.36 -9.84 36.14
N LEU A 323 -4.78 -9.78 34.87
CA LEU A 323 -4.38 -8.70 33.95
C LEU A 323 -5.44 -8.43 32.86
N TRP A 324 -6.04 -7.23 32.89
CA TRP A 324 -6.75 -6.52 31.80
C TRP A 324 -7.45 -7.39 30.76
N LEU A 325 -8.68 -7.82 31.04
CA LEU A 325 -9.47 -8.69 30.15
C LEU A 325 -10.74 -8.02 29.62
N PHE A 326 -11.00 -8.22 28.34
CA PHE A 326 -12.17 -7.71 27.62
C PHE A 326 -12.88 -8.87 26.97
N SER A 327 -14.20 -8.79 26.83
CA SER A 327 -15.00 -9.94 26.46
C SER A 327 -16.03 -9.59 25.40
N GLY A 328 -15.84 -10.16 24.21
CA GLY A 328 -16.80 -10.11 23.12
C GLY A 328 -17.86 -11.19 23.31
N ALA A 329 -19.11 -10.78 23.47
CA ALA A 329 -20.25 -11.68 23.43
C ALA A 329 -20.54 -12.10 21.99
N ASN A 330 -20.89 -13.39 21.79
CA ASN A 330 -21.14 -14.07 20.52
C ASN A 330 -21.06 -13.21 19.23
N MET A 331 -19.94 -13.30 18.50
CA MET A 331 -19.67 -12.48 17.30
C MET A 331 -20.46 -12.91 16.03
N ALA A 332 -21.59 -13.58 16.16
CA ALA A 332 -22.28 -14.27 15.06
C ALA A 332 -23.82 -14.25 15.16
N GLY A 333 -24.38 -13.42 16.02
CA GLY A 333 -25.83 -13.29 16.21
C GLY A 333 -26.21 -11.83 16.49
N PHE A 334 -27.47 -11.50 16.22
CA PHE A 334 -28.10 -10.24 16.61
C PHE A 334 -29.16 -10.57 17.66
N GLY A 335 -28.81 -10.46 18.94
CA GLY A 335 -29.67 -10.94 20.01
C GLY A 335 -29.33 -10.43 21.41
N ASP A 336 -30.33 -10.54 22.29
CA ASP A 336 -30.19 -10.49 23.74
C ASP A 336 -30.21 -11.94 24.26
N GLN A 337 -29.07 -12.40 24.79
CA GLN A 337 -28.99 -13.64 25.54
C GLN A 337 -28.96 -13.36 27.04
N LYS A 338 -30.14 -13.33 27.68
CA LYS A 338 -30.31 -13.04 29.12
C LYS A 338 -29.64 -11.70 29.52
N GLY A 339 -29.73 -10.69 28.67
CA GLY A 339 -29.18 -9.36 28.87
C GLY A 339 -27.71 -9.19 28.45
N ILE A 340 -27.04 -10.26 28.01
CA ILE A 340 -25.81 -10.13 27.24
C ILE A 340 -26.17 -9.82 25.78
N ILE A 341 -25.59 -8.76 25.24
CA ILE A 341 -25.85 -8.24 23.89
C ILE A 341 -24.79 -8.80 22.95
N GLU A 342 -25.21 -9.51 21.91
CA GLU A 342 -24.30 -10.15 20.95
C GLU A 342 -23.61 -9.12 20.04
N GLY A 343 -22.37 -9.40 19.63
CA GLY A 343 -21.54 -8.46 18.84
C GLY A 343 -21.04 -7.23 19.62
N HIS A 344 -21.22 -7.18 20.94
CA HIS A 344 -20.90 -6.02 21.79
C HIS A 344 -19.71 -6.28 22.73
N ALA A 345 -19.00 -5.20 23.09
CA ALA A 345 -17.77 -5.25 23.89
C ALA A 345 -18.05 -4.99 25.38
N TYR A 346 -17.64 -5.93 26.24
CA TYR A 346 -17.75 -5.81 27.69
C TYR A 346 -16.38 -5.74 28.36
N SER A 347 -16.26 -4.93 29.41
CA SER A 347 -15.02 -4.80 30.20
C SER A 347 -15.08 -5.67 31.46
N ILE A 348 -14.06 -6.49 31.73
CA ILE A 348 -13.93 -7.22 32.99
C ILE A 348 -13.18 -6.34 33.99
N GLN A 349 -13.85 -5.98 35.08
CA GLN A 349 -13.33 -5.06 36.08
C GLN A 349 -12.61 -5.75 37.23
N ARG A 350 -13.18 -6.86 37.70
CA ARG A 350 -12.72 -7.56 38.91
C ARG A 350 -13.06 -9.04 38.84
N VAL A 351 -12.07 -9.88 39.12
CA VAL A 351 -12.28 -11.31 39.37
C VAL A 351 -12.05 -11.56 40.86
N VAL A 352 -12.90 -12.37 41.49
CA VAL A 352 -12.77 -12.78 42.89
C VAL A 352 -13.02 -14.26 43.04
N GLU A 353 -12.31 -14.89 43.98
CA GLU A 353 -12.48 -16.28 44.37
C GLU A 353 -12.77 -16.32 45.87
N ILE A 354 -14.01 -16.69 46.22
CA ILE A 354 -14.54 -16.66 47.59
C ILE A 354 -15.45 -17.89 47.75
N GLU A 355 -15.25 -18.68 48.80
CA GLU A 355 -16.11 -19.84 49.16
C GLU A 355 -16.36 -20.79 47.96
N ASP A 356 -15.26 -21.17 47.31
CA ASP A 356 -15.20 -22.01 46.11
C ASP A 356 -15.98 -21.48 44.89
N LYS A 357 -16.31 -20.18 44.88
CA LYS A 357 -16.94 -19.47 43.76
C LYS A 357 -15.98 -18.48 43.12
N ARG A 358 -15.65 -18.72 41.85
CA ARG A 358 -15.04 -17.72 40.96
C ARG A 358 -16.14 -16.85 40.36
N LEU A 359 -16.20 -15.59 40.78
CA LEU A 359 -17.16 -14.57 40.34
C LEU A 359 -16.42 -13.45 39.62
N ILE A 360 -17.05 -12.91 38.57
CA ILE A 360 -16.49 -11.85 37.71
C ILE A 360 -17.47 -10.69 37.64
N LEU A 361 -16.96 -9.47 37.83
CA LEU A 361 -17.66 -8.21 37.59
C LEU A 361 -17.34 -7.72 36.18
N LEU A 362 -18.39 -7.53 35.37
CA LEU A 362 -18.30 -6.95 34.05
C LEU A 362 -19.08 -5.64 33.97
N ARG A 363 -18.72 -4.78 33.01
CA ARG A 363 -19.50 -3.59 32.66
C ARG A 363 -19.78 -3.46 31.18
N ASN A 364 -21.04 -3.13 30.88
CA ASN A 364 -21.53 -2.69 29.58
C ASN A 364 -21.25 -1.18 29.37
N PRO A 365 -20.52 -0.76 28.31
CA PRO A 365 -20.23 0.66 28.03
C PRO A 365 -21.46 1.51 27.61
N TRP A 366 -22.64 0.90 27.45
CA TRP A 366 -23.90 1.65 27.29
C TRP A 366 -24.42 2.21 28.61
N GLY A 367 -23.91 1.75 29.76
CA GLY A 367 -24.38 2.13 31.09
C GLY A 367 -25.80 1.65 31.39
N LYS A 368 -26.17 0.51 30.79
CA LYS A 368 -27.43 -0.24 30.92
C LYS A 368 -27.29 -1.59 30.24
N GLY A 369 -28.26 -2.49 30.39
CA GLY A 369 -28.29 -3.79 29.70
C GLY A 369 -27.34 -4.79 30.36
N GLU A 370 -27.76 -5.23 31.55
CA GLU A 370 -27.05 -6.19 32.40
C GLU A 370 -27.53 -7.64 32.22
N TRP A 371 -26.66 -8.58 32.61
CA TRP A 371 -26.99 -10.00 32.82
C TRP A 371 -28.24 -10.21 33.67
N ARG A 372 -29.07 -11.19 33.31
CA ARG A 372 -30.35 -11.55 33.96
C ARG A 372 -30.37 -13.01 34.46
N GLY A 373 -29.20 -13.58 34.79
CA GLY A 373 -29.05 -14.94 35.32
C GLY A 373 -28.71 -15.00 36.82
N ALA A 374 -27.98 -16.03 37.24
CA ALA A 374 -27.47 -16.11 38.62
C ALA A 374 -26.44 -14.98 38.86
N TRP A 375 -26.51 -14.32 40.03
CA TRP A 375 -25.74 -13.11 40.39
C TRP A 375 -26.09 -11.81 39.65
N ALA A 376 -27.12 -11.82 38.79
CA ALA A 376 -27.74 -10.60 38.25
C ALA A 376 -28.34 -9.70 39.34
N ASP A 377 -28.68 -8.47 38.97
CA ASP A 377 -29.48 -7.58 39.80
C ASP A 377 -30.83 -8.22 40.18
N GLY A 378 -31.19 -8.11 41.46
CA GLY A 378 -32.37 -8.77 42.02
C GLY A 378 -32.31 -10.32 42.09
N SER A 379 -31.19 -10.94 41.70
CA SER A 379 -31.07 -12.41 41.68
C SER A 379 -30.91 -13.01 43.09
N LYS A 380 -31.44 -14.22 43.29
CA LYS A 380 -31.63 -14.85 44.61
C LYS A 380 -30.34 -15.20 45.35
N GLU A 381 -29.20 -15.24 44.65
CA GLU A 381 -27.88 -15.51 45.21
C GLU A 381 -27.37 -14.35 46.11
N TRP A 382 -27.96 -13.15 46.00
CA TRP A 382 -27.59 -11.98 46.79
C TRP A 382 -28.07 -12.06 48.25
N SER A 383 -27.20 -12.54 49.14
CA SER A 383 -27.37 -12.34 50.58
C SER A 383 -26.80 -10.98 51.04
N PRO A 384 -27.25 -10.43 52.19
CA PRO A 384 -26.63 -9.25 52.82
C PRO A 384 -25.13 -9.40 53.11
N GLU A 385 -24.65 -10.65 53.24
CA GLU A 385 -23.24 -10.93 53.40
C GLU A 385 -22.49 -10.83 52.06
N TRP A 386 -23.04 -11.39 50.98
CA TRP A 386 -22.45 -11.30 49.65
C TRP A 386 -22.45 -9.88 49.09
N MET A 387 -23.52 -9.10 49.29
CA MET A 387 -23.55 -7.67 48.94
C MET A 387 -22.41 -6.91 49.65
N ARG A 388 -22.16 -7.20 50.94
CA ARG A 388 -21.06 -6.59 51.72
C ARG A 388 -19.67 -7.11 51.33
N LYS A 389 -19.51 -8.41 51.01
CA LYS A 389 -18.25 -9.00 50.53
C LYS A 389 -17.84 -8.45 49.16
N LEU A 390 -18.79 -8.25 48.26
CA LEU A 390 -18.53 -7.80 46.88
C LEU A 390 -18.61 -6.28 46.71
N GLY A 391 -19.31 -5.56 47.59
CA GLY A 391 -19.52 -4.11 47.49
C GLY A 391 -20.53 -3.69 46.41
N HIS A 392 -21.33 -4.65 45.93
CA HIS A 392 -22.35 -4.45 44.90
C HIS A 392 -23.52 -3.60 45.41
N LYS A 393 -24.14 -2.85 44.50
CA LYS A 393 -25.34 -2.04 44.68
C LYS A 393 -26.28 -2.37 43.53
N PHE A 394 -27.58 -2.40 43.76
CA PHE A 394 -28.54 -2.60 42.68
C PHE A 394 -28.79 -1.31 41.89
N GLY A 395 -28.87 -1.41 40.56
CA GLY A 395 -29.18 -0.30 39.66
C GLY A 395 -28.83 -0.59 38.20
N GLU A 396 -29.60 -0.02 37.26
CA GLU A 396 -29.29 -0.07 35.83
C GLU A 396 -28.17 0.95 35.51
N ASP A 397 -26.92 0.57 35.82
CA ASP A 397 -25.70 1.34 35.54
C ASP A 397 -24.71 0.63 34.60
N GLY A 398 -25.06 -0.59 34.16
CA GLY A 398 -24.27 -1.45 33.28
C GLY A 398 -23.32 -2.42 34.00
N GLU A 399 -23.13 -2.36 35.32
CA GLU A 399 -22.23 -3.23 36.08
C GLU A 399 -22.94 -4.48 36.65
N PHE A 400 -22.46 -5.69 36.34
CA PHE A 400 -23.09 -6.93 36.81
C PHE A 400 -22.09 -8.03 37.16
N TRP A 401 -22.52 -8.90 38.07
CA TRP A 401 -21.78 -10.10 38.46
C TRP A 401 -22.25 -11.33 37.67
N ILE A 402 -21.30 -12.15 37.24
CA ILE A 402 -21.53 -13.46 36.62
C ILE A 402 -20.64 -14.52 37.26
N CYS A 403 -21.09 -15.78 37.27
CA CYS A 403 -20.22 -16.89 37.64
C CYS A 403 -19.32 -17.29 36.48
N TYR A 404 -18.11 -17.78 36.78
CA TYR A 404 -17.13 -18.13 35.75
C TYR A 404 -17.61 -19.19 34.74
N GLN A 405 -18.45 -20.13 35.16
CA GLN A 405 -19.01 -21.14 34.25
C GLN A 405 -20.01 -20.55 33.25
N ASP A 406 -20.74 -19.49 33.63
CA ASP A 406 -21.67 -18.81 32.72
C ASP A 406 -20.95 -17.79 31.83
N LEU A 407 -19.87 -17.17 32.31
CA LEU A 407 -18.95 -16.39 31.48
C LEU A 407 -18.45 -17.22 30.28
N LEU A 408 -17.89 -18.41 30.54
CA LEU A 408 -17.41 -19.32 29.49
C LEU A 408 -18.52 -19.96 28.62
N ARG A 409 -19.80 -19.73 28.92
CA ARG A 409 -20.95 -20.18 28.09
C ARG A 409 -21.48 -19.09 27.18
N HIS A 410 -21.41 -17.82 27.60
CA HIS A 410 -22.01 -16.68 26.89
C HIS A 410 -20.98 -15.76 26.20
N PHE A 411 -19.69 -15.89 26.52
CA PHE A 411 -18.60 -15.14 25.89
C PHE A 411 -17.63 -16.08 25.16
N GLN A 412 -17.25 -15.71 23.95
CA GLN A 412 -16.41 -16.54 23.06
C GLN A 412 -14.94 -16.12 23.06
N ILE A 413 -14.66 -14.84 23.28
CA ILE A 413 -13.34 -14.21 23.15
C ILE A 413 -13.00 -13.51 24.46
N PHE A 414 -11.74 -13.67 24.88
CA PHE A 414 -11.10 -12.83 25.87
C PHE A 414 -9.91 -12.11 25.23
N GLU A 415 -9.91 -10.78 25.29
CA GLU A 415 -8.81 -9.92 24.82
C GLU A 415 -7.98 -9.50 26.04
N ARG A 416 -6.67 -9.68 26.03
CA ARG A 416 -5.77 -9.45 27.17
C ARG A 416 -4.67 -8.46 26.81
N VAL A 417 -4.55 -7.32 27.50
CA VAL A 417 -3.53 -6.31 27.15
C VAL A 417 -2.40 -6.20 28.17
N ARG A 418 -1.16 -6.39 27.68
CA ARG A 418 0.07 -6.15 28.42
C ARG A 418 0.47 -4.68 28.34
N LEU A 419 0.78 -4.08 29.48
CA LEU A 419 1.27 -2.70 29.58
C LEU A 419 2.77 -2.70 29.92
N PHE A 420 3.53 -1.79 29.32
CA PHE A 420 4.97 -1.65 29.53
C PHE A 420 5.26 -0.42 30.39
N GLY A 421 5.91 -0.62 31.54
CA GLY A 421 6.39 0.46 32.39
C GLY A 421 7.80 0.95 32.02
N PRO A 422 8.37 1.91 32.77
CA PRO A 422 9.70 2.45 32.53
C PRO A 422 10.83 1.42 32.65
N GLU A 423 10.57 0.26 33.26
CA GLU A 423 11.52 -0.86 33.34
C GLU A 423 11.68 -1.62 32.01
N TRP A 424 10.89 -1.30 30.98
CA TRP A 424 10.99 -1.88 29.64
C TRP A 424 11.65 -0.93 28.65
N ASN A 425 12.55 -1.49 27.86
CA ASN A 425 13.06 -0.89 26.63
C ASN A 425 12.36 -1.53 25.43
N VAL A 426 12.20 -0.75 24.37
CA VAL A 426 11.70 -1.19 23.07
C VAL A 426 12.74 -0.89 21.99
N SER A 427 12.94 -1.84 21.09
CA SER A 427 13.65 -1.65 19.82
C SER A 427 12.68 -2.01 18.69
N GLN A 428 12.71 -1.27 17.57
CA GLN A 428 11.82 -1.55 16.44
C GLN A 428 12.47 -1.32 15.07
N ILE A 429 11.99 -2.09 14.09
CA ILE A 429 12.38 -2.00 12.68
C ILE A 429 11.17 -2.31 11.78
N TRP A 430 11.07 -1.63 10.64
CA TRP A 430 9.97 -1.77 9.68
C TRP A 430 10.51 -2.11 8.28
N THR A 431 9.76 -2.88 7.51
CA THR A 431 10.05 -3.22 6.10
C THR A 431 8.77 -3.48 5.31
N THR A 432 8.87 -3.43 3.99
CA THR A 432 7.86 -3.98 3.08
C THR A 432 8.20 -5.43 2.73
N LEU A 433 7.18 -6.28 2.62
CA LEU A 433 7.26 -7.67 2.13
C LEU A 433 6.29 -7.86 0.94
N HIS A 434 6.73 -8.58 -0.08
CA HIS A 434 5.83 -9.15 -1.10
C HIS A 434 5.25 -10.45 -0.54
N VAL A 435 3.93 -10.60 -0.58
CA VAL A 435 3.25 -11.79 -0.07
C VAL A 435 2.96 -12.74 -1.24
N PRO A 436 3.60 -13.93 -1.30
CA PRO A 436 3.30 -14.91 -2.33
C PRO A 436 1.83 -15.37 -2.28
N TRP A 437 1.33 -15.95 -3.37
CA TRP A 437 -0.02 -16.53 -3.39
C TRP A 437 -0.08 -17.86 -2.64
N VAL A 438 1.01 -18.64 -2.67
CA VAL A 438 1.18 -19.85 -1.87
C VAL A 438 1.57 -19.46 -0.44
N GLU A 439 0.99 -20.14 0.55
CA GLU A 439 1.04 -19.74 1.96
C GLU A 439 2.33 -20.19 2.67
N GLU A 440 3.47 -19.62 2.27
CA GLU A 440 4.81 -20.02 2.69
C GLU A 440 5.49 -19.00 3.65
N TYR A 441 6.62 -19.38 4.24
CA TYR A 441 7.48 -18.44 4.96
C TYR A 441 8.23 -17.54 3.98
N ASN A 442 8.32 -16.25 4.29
CA ASN A 442 9.02 -15.28 3.47
C ASN A 442 10.53 -15.53 3.55
N GLU A 443 11.20 -15.55 2.39
CA GLU A 443 12.66 -15.57 2.29
C GLU A 443 13.30 -14.31 2.91
N THR A 444 12.53 -13.23 3.03
CA THR A 444 12.89 -12.04 3.80
C THR A 444 12.41 -12.19 5.25
N TYR A 445 13.36 -12.17 6.18
CA TYR A 445 13.11 -12.41 7.60
C TYR A 445 13.81 -11.36 8.49
N PHE A 446 13.38 -11.25 9.75
CA PHE A 446 14.01 -10.34 10.70
C PHE A 446 15.06 -11.07 11.54
N THR A 447 16.08 -10.35 12.00
CA THR A 447 17.05 -10.86 12.97
C THR A 447 17.15 -9.94 14.18
N PHE A 448 17.39 -10.50 15.35
CA PHE A 448 17.74 -9.72 16.53
C PHE A 448 18.83 -10.38 17.36
N THR A 449 19.57 -9.56 18.12
CA THR A 449 20.45 -10.08 19.19
C THR A 449 20.01 -9.49 20.52
N THR A 450 20.09 -10.29 21.58
CA THR A 450 19.98 -9.80 22.96
C THR A 450 21.27 -10.05 23.70
N SER A 451 21.68 -9.06 24.49
CA SER A 451 22.92 -9.04 25.26
C SER A 451 22.79 -9.63 26.66
N GLN A 452 21.57 -9.94 27.12
CA GLN A 452 21.29 -10.48 28.46
C GLN A 452 20.17 -11.54 28.39
N SER A 453 20.17 -12.47 29.36
CA SER A 453 19.09 -13.44 29.53
C SER A 453 17.95 -12.82 30.34
N GLY A 454 16.68 -13.03 29.94
CA GLY A 454 15.51 -12.49 30.64
C GLY A 454 14.23 -12.47 29.81
N PRO A 455 13.14 -11.87 30.34
CA PRO A 455 11.85 -11.82 29.68
C PRO A 455 11.81 -10.84 28.52
N VAL A 456 11.34 -11.33 27.36
CA VAL A 456 11.23 -10.62 26.08
C VAL A 456 9.80 -10.77 25.55
N VAL A 457 9.24 -9.71 24.97
CA VAL A 457 7.99 -9.77 24.20
C VAL A 457 8.28 -9.39 22.76
N ILE A 458 8.04 -10.33 21.85
CA ILE A 458 8.25 -10.16 20.41
C ILE A 458 6.89 -9.91 19.77
N VAL A 459 6.78 -8.83 18.99
CA VAL A 459 5.51 -8.40 18.38
C VAL A 459 5.74 -8.07 16.92
N LEU A 460 5.09 -8.81 16.04
CA LEU A 460 4.99 -8.50 14.62
C LEU A 460 3.69 -7.72 14.40
N SER A 461 3.71 -6.66 13.60
CA SER A 461 2.54 -5.79 13.36
C SER A 461 2.53 -5.27 11.94
N GLN A 462 1.34 -5.06 11.39
CA GLN A 462 1.17 -4.26 10.17
C GLN A 462 0.77 -2.81 10.51
N LEU A 463 0.66 -1.95 9.50
CA LEU A 463 0.18 -0.58 9.68
C LEU A 463 -1.29 -0.58 10.15
N ASN A 464 -1.67 0.38 11.00
CA ASN A 464 -3.07 0.54 11.40
C ASN A 464 -3.85 1.28 10.30
N ASP A 465 -4.48 0.51 9.41
CA ASP A 465 -5.31 0.96 8.27
C ASP A 465 -6.41 1.96 8.66
N ARG A 466 -6.90 1.93 9.91
CA ARG A 466 -7.94 2.84 10.43
C ARG A 466 -7.54 4.31 10.29
N TYR A 467 -6.23 4.60 10.40
CA TYR A 467 -5.68 5.95 10.22
C TYR A 467 -5.72 6.47 8.77
N PHE A 468 -6.13 5.64 7.81
CA PHE A 468 -6.28 6.02 6.42
C PHE A 468 -7.45 5.29 5.72
N ARG A 469 -8.57 5.12 6.42
CA ARG A 469 -9.79 4.42 5.96
C ARG A 469 -10.22 4.88 4.55
N GLY A 470 -10.51 3.91 3.69
CA GLY A 470 -10.72 4.07 2.25
C GLY A 470 -9.46 3.92 1.38
N LEU A 471 -8.26 4.09 1.93
CA LEU A 471 -6.98 3.92 1.22
C LEU A 471 -6.22 2.64 1.62
N GLU A 472 -6.82 1.70 2.35
CA GLU A 472 -6.18 0.45 2.80
C GLU A 472 -5.68 -0.35 1.59
N GLY A 473 -6.57 -0.52 0.62
CA GLY A 473 -6.43 -1.34 -0.58
C GLY A 473 -7.35 -2.55 -0.58
N GLN A 474 -7.12 -3.46 -1.54
CA GLN A 474 -7.91 -4.69 -1.75
C GLN A 474 -7.41 -5.89 -0.95
N TYR A 475 -6.23 -5.80 -0.33
CA TYR A 475 -5.58 -6.93 0.33
C TYR A 475 -5.72 -6.85 1.85
N THR A 476 -6.26 -7.92 2.43
CA THR A 476 -6.33 -8.17 3.87
C THR A 476 -5.25 -9.19 4.24
N PHE A 477 -4.47 -8.94 5.30
CA PHE A 477 -3.33 -9.79 5.69
C PHE A 477 -3.51 -10.37 7.10
N GLN A 478 -3.23 -11.66 7.27
CA GLN A 478 -3.01 -12.32 8.57
C GLN A 478 -1.53 -12.60 8.76
N LEU A 479 -1.02 -12.33 9.97
CA LEU A 479 0.40 -12.39 10.32
C LEU A 479 0.70 -13.63 11.17
N SER A 480 1.85 -14.26 10.93
CA SER A 480 2.45 -15.26 11.81
C SER A 480 3.99 -15.26 11.70
N PHE A 481 4.67 -15.77 12.72
CA PHE A 481 6.13 -15.93 12.70
C PHE A 481 6.60 -17.15 13.50
N ARG A 482 7.80 -17.65 13.16
CA ARG A 482 8.59 -18.59 13.98
C ARG A 482 9.84 -17.89 14.49
N VAL A 483 10.24 -18.17 15.73
CA VAL A 483 11.51 -17.69 16.32
C VAL A 483 12.50 -18.85 16.39
N HIS A 484 13.69 -18.67 15.82
CA HIS A 484 14.77 -19.64 15.84
C HIS A 484 15.98 -19.06 16.61
N LYS A 485 16.77 -19.93 17.25
CA LYS A 485 18.05 -19.55 17.89
C LYS A 485 19.18 -19.84 16.91
N ALA A 486 20.10 -18.91 16.70
CA ALA A 486 21.20 -19.10 15.76
C ALA A 486 22.02 -20.37 16.12
N GLY A 487 22.15 -21.31 15.18
CA GLY A 487 22.82 -22.60 15.39
C GLY A 487 21.95 -23.72 15.95
N TYR A 488 20.62 -23.54 16.02
CA TYR A 488 19.64 -24.59 16.35
C TYR A 488 18.75 -24.87 15.13
N GLU A 489 18.60 -26.15 14.75
CA GLU A 489 17.88 -26.53 13.51
C GLU A 489 16.35 -26.40 13.64
N GLY A 490 15.81 -26.42 14.86
CA GLY A 490 14.37 -26.25 15.12
C GLY A 490 13.95 -24.79 15.34
N TYR A 491 12.64 -24.58 15.46
CA TYR A 491 12.10 -23.34 16.04
C TYR A 491 12.01 -23.47 17.57
N LEU A 492 12.12 -22.35 18.28
CA LEU A 492 11.84 -22.27 19.73
C LEU A 492 10.36 -22.08 20.01
N VAL A 493 9.69 -21.30 19.16
CA VAL A 493 8.25 -21.02 19.27
C VAL A 493 7.70 -20.58 17.92
N ARG A 494 6.42 -20.86 17.70
CA ARG A 494 5.59 -20.32 16.62
C ARG A 494 4.56 -19.39 17.26
N SER A 495 4.31 -18.23 16.67
CA SER A 495 3.16 -17.40 17.05
C SER A 495 1.88 -18.02 16.47
N GLU A 496 0.89 -18.29 17.29
CA GLU A 496 -0.39 -18.80 16.77
C GLU A 496 -1.12 -17.70 15.95
N PRO A 497 -1.65 -18.02 14.77
CA PRO A 497 -2.21 -17.03 13.86
C PRO A 497 -3.62 -16.61 14.28
N ASP A 498 -3.76 -15.37 14.75
CA ASP A 498 -5.05 -14.80 15.15
C ASP A 498 -6.06 -14.81 13.98
N LEU A 499 -7.12 -15.61 14.10
CA LEU A 499 -8.12 -15.82 13.04
C LEU A 499 -9.00 -14.59 12.74
N ARG A 500 -9.06 -13.62 13.66
CA ARG A 500 -9.86 -12.38 13.50
C ARG A 500 -9.13 -11.08 13.89
N PHE A 501 -7.91 -11.17 14.44
CA PHE A 501 -7.17 -10.03 14.97
C PHE A 501 -5.91 -9.80 14.13
N LEU A 502 -6.08 -9.08 13.03
CA LEU A 502 -5.11 -9.05 11.95
C LEU A 502 -3.95 -8.07 12.19
N ARG A 503 -4.15 -7.06 13.04
CA ARG A 503 -3.27 -5.91 13.20
C ARG A 503 -1.87 -6.28 13.70
N SER A 504 -1.77 -7.23 14.63
CA SER A 504 -0.51 -7.66 15.23
C SER A 504 -0.62 -9.01 15.92
N VAL A 505 0.45 -9.79 15.87
CA VAL A 505 0.60 -11.07 16.57
C VAL A 505 1.85 -11.02 17.46
N ASN A 506 1.81 -11.67 18.62
CA ASN A 506 2.85 -11.56 19.65
C ASN A 506 3.16 -12.89 20.36
N VAL A 507 4.37 -12.98 20.91
CA VAL A 507 4.78 -14.06 21.81
C VAL A 507 5.59 -13.48 22.98
N GLU A 508 5.32 -13.98 24.18
CA GLU A 508 6.09 -13.70 25.40
C GLU A 508 7.03 -14.88 25.69
N LEU A 509 8.32 -14.61 25.94
CA LEU A 509 9.34 -15.63 26.17
C LEU A 509 10.30 -15.20 27.29
N GLU A 510 10.99 -16.16 27.91
CA GLU A 510 12.30 -15.91 28.51
C GLU A 510 13.37 -16.41 27.54
N LEU A 511 14.31 -15.54 27.16
CA LEU A 511 15.36 -15.81 26.17
C LEU A 511 16.73 -15.59 26.79
N ASP A 512 17.72 -16.36 26.35
CA ASP A 512 19.13 -16.16 26.71
C ASP A 512 19.77 -15.01 25.93
N ALA A 513 20.94 -14.56 26.40
CA ALA A 513 21.85 -13.77 25.56
C ALA A 513 22.25 -14.59 24.31
N GLY A 514 22.11 -14.00 23.12
CA GLY A 514 22.31 -14.71 21.85
C GLY A 514 21.74 -13.98 20.64
N ALA A 515 21.89 -14.61 19.47
CA ALA A 515 21.32 -14.18 18.21
C ALA A 515 20.12 -15.06 17.84
N TYR A 516 19.10 -14.42 17.26
CA TYR A 516 17.79 -15.00 16.99
C TYR A 516 17.28 -14.55 15.61
N GLU A 517 16.57 -15.46 14.94
CA GLU A 517 15.98 -15.24 13.62
C GLU A 517 14.45 -15.36 13.73
N VAL A 518 13.72 -14.47 13.05
CA VAL A 518 12.26 -14.38 13.09
C VAL A 518 11.73 -14.47 11.67
N TYR A 519 11.39 -15.70 11.27
CA TYR A 519 10.84 -16.03 9.96
C TYR A 519 9.35 -15.70 9.93
N VAL A 520 8.93 -14.92 8.94
CA VAL A 520 7.59 -14.36 8.86
C VAL A 520 6.77 -15.07 7.78
N LYS A 521 5.58 -15.51 8.13
CA LYS A 521 4.59 -16.09 7.21
C LYS A 521 3.37 -15.18 7.19
N ILE A 522 2.92 -14.80 6.00
CA ILE A 522 1.77 -13.90 5.82
C ILE A 522 0.78 -14.58 4.89
N LYS A 523 -0.46 -14.69 5.35
CA LYS A 523 -1.59 -15.12 4.54
C LYS A 523 -2.33 -13.87 4.05
N ALA A 524 -2.64 -13.80 2.77
CA ALA A 524 -3.36 -12.67 2.19
C ALA A 524 -4.65 -13.13 1.49
N TRP A 525 -5.69 -12.32 1.62
CA TRP A 525 -6.92 -12.44 0.83
C TRP A 525 -7.11 -11.17 0.03
N ARG A 526 -7.57 -11.31 -1.21
CA ARG A 526 -8.01 -10.17 -2.04
C ARG A 526 -9.53 -10.04 -1.91
N ASN A 527 -10.01 -8.83 -1.69
CA ASN A 527 -11.41 -8.46 -1.76
C ASN A 527 -11.61 -7.62 -3.02
N ASP A 528 -12.37 -8.15 -3.97
CA ASP A 528 -12.60 -7.54 -5.28
C ASP A 528 -13.75 -6.52 -5.26
N ASP A 529 -14.57 -6.53 -4.20
CA ASP A 529 -15.60 -5.51 -3.90
C ASP A 529 -14.98 -4.18 -3.42
N LYS A 530 -13.67 -4.16 -3.15
CA LYS A 530 -12.90 -2.95 -2.85
C LYS A 530 -12.16 -2.41 -4.07
N LEU A 531 -12.03 -1.09 -4.13
CA LEU A 531 -11.17 -0.38 -5.08
C LEU A 531 -9.71 -0.40 -4.62
N PRO A 532 -8.74 -0.56 -5.54
CA PRO A 532 -7.34 -0.33 -5.22
C PRO A 532 -7.09 1.16 -4.98
N VAL A 533 -6.07 1.48 -4.17
CA VAL A 533 -5.76 2.83 -3.67
C VAL A 533 -5.73 3.89 -4.80
N GLN A 534 -5.11 3.56 -5.93
CA GLN A 534 -5.03 4.44 -7.10
C GLN A 534 -6.39 4.71 -7.78
N ALA A 535 -7.39 3.84 -7.62
CA ALA A 535 -8.75 4.06 -8.10
C ALA A 535 -9.55 4.91 -7.10
N THR A 536 -9.49 4.65 -5.79
CA THR A 536 -10.14 5.48 -4.76
C THR A 536 -9.69 6.95 -4.84
N ILE A 537 -8.39 7.19 -5.06
CA ILE A 537 -7.86 8.54 -5.27
C ILE A 537 -8.50 9.19 -6.52
N ARG A 538 -8.69 8.44 -7.62
CA ARG A 538 -9.35 8.95 -8.83
C ARG A 538 -10.85 9.23 -8.62
N LYS A 539 -11.55 8.42 -7.82
CA LYS A 539 -12.96 8.63 -7.40
C LYS A 539 -13.10 9.98 -6.68
N TRP A 540 -12.25 10.25 -5.67
CA TRP A 540 -12.45 11.37 -4.74
C TRP A 540 -11.62 12.64 -5.00
N ALA A 541 -10.54 12.61 -5.78
CA ALA A 541 -9.64 13.77 -5.93
C ALA A 541 -10.27 15.03 -6.57
N LYS A 542 -11.41 14.90 -7.26
CA LYS A 542 -12.16 16.04 -7.83
C LYS A 542 -13.13 16.68 -6.83
N THR A 543 -13.67 15.90 -5.91
CA THR A 543 -14.80 16.26 -5.03
C THR A 543 -14.35 16.51 -3.60
N LYS A 544 -13.88 15.47 -2.90
CA LYS A 544 -13.41 15.54 -1.50
C LYS A 544 -11.91 15.83 -1.41
N ARG A 545 -11.48 16.95 -2.02
CA ARG A 545 -10.06 17.34 -2.14
C ARG A 545 -9.31 17.38 -0.81
N ASP A 546 -9.88 18.03 0.20
CA ASP A 546 -9.18 18.29 1.46
C ASP A 546 -9.19 17.05 2.37
N LYS A 547 -10.25 16.25 2.35
CA LYS A 547 -10.27 14.86 2.83
C LYS A 547 -9.12 14.02 2.25
N VAL A 548 -9.04 13.90 0.93
CA VAL A 548 -7.99 13.13 0.25
C VAL A 548 -6.61 13.68 0.62
N SER A 549 -6.47 15.01 0.80
CA SER A 549 -5.22 15.60 1.29
C SER A 549 -4.93 15.30 2.75
N ARG A 550 -5.92 15.14 3.63
CA ARG A 550 -5.73 14.80 5.06
C ARG A 550 -5.39 13.31 5.20
N ILE A 551 -6.25 12.45 4.65
CA ILE A 551 -6.12 10.99 4.68
C ILE A 551 -4.85 10.53 3.95
N GLY A 552 -4.55 11.08 2.77
CA GLY A 552 -3.35 10.74 2.01
C GLY A 552 -2.03 11.14 2.70
N LYS A 553 -2.01 12.21 3.51
CA LYS A 553 -0.83 12.51 4.36
C LYS A 553 -0.63 11.47 5.46
N SER A 554 -1.72 10.97 6.03
CA SER A 554 -1.69 9.90 7.04
C SER A 554 -1.21 8.57 6.45
N TYR A 555 -1.66 8.26 5.22
CA TYR A 555 -1.20 7.13 4.42
C TYR A 555 0.30 7.21 4.10
N ASP A 556 0.75 8.37 3.59
CA ASP A 556 2.15 8.64 3.24
C ASP A 556 3.08 8.52 4.46
N LEU A 557 2.62 9.01 5.63
CA LEU A 557 3.34 8.87 6.89
C LEU A 557 3.51 7.39 7.28
N ALA A 558 2.43 6.61 7.25
CA ALA A 558 2.45 5.19 7.58
C ALA A 558 3.37 4.39 6.65
N HIS A 559 3.16 4.50 5.33
CA HIS A 559 3.93 3.77 4.33
C HIS A 559 5.39 4.27 4.20
N SER A 560 5.74 5.43 4.75
CA SER A 560 7.13 5.86 4.87
C SER A 560 7.97 4.98 5.81
N ARG A 561 7.34 4.31 6.81
CA ARG A 561 8.02 3.38 7.73
C ARG A 561 8.57 2.15 7.01
N GLY A 562 7.79 1.59 6.08
CA GLY A 562 8.13 0.36 5.35
C GLY A 562 9.21 0.50 4.28
N ARG A 563 9.70 1.72 4.01
CA ARG A 563 10.67 1.97 2.92
C ARG A 563 11.91 1.11 3.10
N ILE A 564 12.16 0.24 2.12
CA ILE A 564 13.33 -0.63 2.07
C ILE A 564 14.60 0.21 2.12
N ILE A 565 15.36 0.03 3.21
CA ILE A 565 16.68 0.62 3.40
C ILE A 565 17.70 -0.41 2.91
N GLU A 566 18.41 -0.10 1.83
CA GLU A 566 19.55 -0.90 1.39
C GLU A 566 20.70 -0.76 2.42
N SER A 567 21.23 -1.89 2.85
CA SER A 567 22.53 -1.98 3.50
C SER A 567 23.65 -1.51 2.56
N LYS A 568 24.83 -1.20 3.12
CA LYS A 568 26.00 -0.83 2.31
C LYS A 568 26.48 -2.00 1.45
N GLU A 569 26.08 -3.21 1.81
CA GLU A 569 26.46 -4.48 1.22
C GLU A 569 25.52 -4.80 0.04
N GLU A 570 24.19 -4.81 0.27
CA GLU A 570 23.18 -4.88 -0.81
C GLU A 570 23.43 -3.81 -1.88
N LYS A 571 23.69 -2.56 -1.46
CA LYS A 571 23.96 -1.46 -2.37
C LYS A 571 25.17 -1.72 -3.29
N LYS A 572 26.29 -2.22 -2.75
CA LYS A 572 27.50 -2.54 -3.54
C LYS A 572 27.21 -3.64 -4.56
N VAL A 573 26.44 -4.67 -4.17
CA VAL A 573 26.12 -5.77 -5.11
C VAL A 573 25.17 -5.28 -6.21
N ARG A 574 24.22 -4.38 -5.91
CA ARG A 574 23.45 -3.70 -6.97
C ARG A 574 24.36 -2.93 -7.91
N GLU A 575 25.22 -2.04 -7.39
CA GLU A 575 26.10 -1.20 -8.21
C GLU A 575 26.97 -2.09 -9.13
N ALA A 576 27.52 -3.20 -8.62
CA ALA A 576 28.26 -4.17 -9.42
C ALA A 576 27.41 -4.96 -10.45
N TYR A 577 26.15 -5.30 -10.13
CA TYR A 577 25.23 -5.95 -11.08
C TYR A 577 24.76 -4.98 -12.17
N GLU A 578 24.47 -3.72 -11.82
CA GLU A 578 24.14 -2.67 -12.77
C GLU A 578 25.31 -2.41 -13.72
N GLU A 579 26.54 -2.33 -13.21
CA GLU A 579 27.75 -2.29 -14.04
C GLU A 579 27.87 -3.50 -14.97
N LYS A 580 27.76 -4.74 -14.46
CA LYS A 580 27.75 -5.97 -15.29
C LYS A 580 26.67 -5.94 -16.37
N ARG A 581 25.45 -5.51 -16.04
CA ARG A 581 24.31 -5.44 -16.96
C ARG A 581 24.51 -4.35 -18.02
N MET A 582 25.07 -3.21 -17.65
CA MET A 582 25.43 -2.14 -18.59
C MET A 582 26.59 -2.56 -19.50
N GLN A 583 27.59 -3.29 -18.99
CA GLN A 583 28.64 -3.92 -19.80
C GLN A 583 28.05 -4.94 -20.79
N LYS A 584 27.12 -5.80 -20.36
CA LYS A 584 26.42 -6.77 -21.23
C LYS A 584 25.59 -6.08 -22.32
N LYS A 585 24.85 -5.01 -21.99
CA LYS A 585 24.16 -4.15 -22.98
C LYS A 585 25.16 -3.50 -23.96
N ARG A 586 26.26 -2.91 -23.45
CA ARG A 586 27.31 -2.28 -24.27
C ARG A 586 27.95 -3.27 -25.24
N ALA A 587 28.23 -4.50 -24.78
CA ALA A 587 28.76 -5.58 -25.61
C ALA A 587 27.77 -6.02 -26.70
N ALA A 588 26.49 -6.18 -26.38
CA ALA A 588 25.46 -6.53 -27.36
C ALA A 588 25.29 -5.44 -28.45
N VAL A 589 25.29 -4.16 -28.08
CA VAL A 589 25.29 -3.04 -29.04
C VAL A 589 26.57 -3.03 -29.88
N LYS A 590 27.73 -3.35 -29.28
CA LYS A 590 29.01 -3.47 -30.01
C LYS A 590 28.99 -4.63 -31.01
N GLU A 591 28.35 -5.74 -30.69
CA GLU A 591 28.17 -6.88 -31.60
C GLU A 591 27.20 -6.58 -32.75
N ASP A 592 26.05 -5.96 -32.47
CA ASP A 592 25.10 -5.52 -33.50
C ASP A 592 25.71 -4.46 -34.44
N LEU A 593 26.52 -3.52 -33.91
CA LEU A 593 27.33 -2.61 -34.71
C LEU A 593 28.34 -3.37 -35.60
N ARG A 594 29.10 -4.32 -35.05
CA ARG A 594 30.01 -5.19 -35.83
C ARG A 594 29.27 -5.94 -36.94
N LYS A 595 28.07 -6.45 -36.67
CA LYS A 595 27.21 -7.16 -37.63
C LYS A 595 26.73 -6.23 -38.75
N LYS A 596 26.13 -5.09 -38.40
CA LYS A 596 25.68 -4.05 -39.35
C LYS A 596 26.83 -3.54 -40.23
N ASN A 597 28.02 -3.35 -39.67
CA ASN A 597 29.23 -2.96 -40.40
C ASN A 597 29.69 -4.05 -41.39
N LYS A 598 29.65 -5.33 -41.00
CA LYS A 598 29.96 -6.46 -41.90
C LYS A 598 28.93 -6.60 -43.01
N ASP A 599 27.64 -6.48 -42.71
CA ASP A 599 26.57 -6.50 -43.71
C ASP A 599 26.70 -5.35 -44.71
N ALA A 600 27.02 -4.13 -44.24
CA ALA A 600 27.28 -2.98 -45.10
C ALA A 600 28.51 -3.20 -46.02
N TYR A 601 29.58 -3.81 -45.50
CA TYR A 601 30.75 -4.20 -46.30
C TYR A 601 30.40 -5.24 -47.38
N TYR A 602 29.68 -6.33 -47.03
CA TYR A 602 29.23 -7.32 -48.00
C TYR A 602 28.29 -6.73 -49.06
N GLN A 603 27.42 -5.80 -48.69
CA GLN A 603 26.58 -5.07 -49.65
C GLN A 603 27.42 -4.20 -50.59
N LYS A 604 28.38 -3.40 -50.08
CA LYS A 604 29.31 -2.61 -50.91
C LYS A 604 30.13 -3.50 -51.86
N LYS A 605 30.70 -4.60 -51.37
CA LYS A 605 31.45 -5.58 -52.18
C LYS A 605 30.59 -6.15 -53.31
N LYS A 606 29.36 -6.59 -53.00
CA LYS A 606 28.39 -7.12 -53.98
C LYS A 606 27.94 -6.06 -55.00
N GLN A 607 27.87 -4.78 -54.61
CA GLN A 607 27.63 -3.67 -55.54
C GLN A 607 28.83 -3.42 -56.46
N HIS A 608 30.06 -3.44 -55.93
CA HIS A 608 31.30 -3.29 -56.69
C HIS A 608 31.50 -4.42 -57.71
N GLU A 609 31.32 -5.68 -57.31
CA GLU A 609 31.33 -6.85 -58.21
C GLU A 609 30.28 -6.72 -59.33
N ARG A 610 29.05 -6.28 -58.99
CA ARG A 610 27.99 -6.00 -59.98
C ARG A 610 28.37 -4.84 -60.91
N ALA A 611 29.07 -3.82 -60.43
CA ALA A 611 29.57 -2.71 -61.25
C ALA A 611 30.66 -3.18 -62.23
N GLN A 612 31.64 -3.95 -61.76
CA GLN A 612 32.68 -4.55 -62.61
C GLN A 612 32.08 -5.49 -63.66
N ALA A 613 31.14 -6.36 -63.30
CA ALA A 613 30.44 -7.23 -64.25
C ALA A 613 29.62 -6.44 -65.29
N ARG A 614 28.99 -5.33 -64.89
CA ARG A 614 28.32 -4.39 -65.81
C ARG A 614 29.31 -3.69 -66.75
N ALA A 615 30.47 -3.28 -66.24
CA ALA A 615 31.53 -2.67 -67.04
C ALA A 615 32.14 -3.67 -68.05
N ALA A 616 32.40 -4.91 -67.63
CA ALA A 616 32.86 -5.99 -68.51
C ALA A 616 31.85 -6.27 -69.63
N LYS A 617 30.55 -6.44 -69.32
CA LYS A 617 29.49 -6.64 -70.32
C LYS A 617 29.29 -5.41 -71.23
N LYS A 618 29.50 -4.18 -70.75
CA LYS A 618 29.57 -2.97 -71.61
C LYS A 618 30.76 -3.04 -72.58
N ARG A 619 31.96 -3.37 -72.08
CA ARG A 619 33.22 -3.46 -72.85
C ARG A 619 33.14 -4.57 -73.91
N GLU A 620 32.52 -5.69 -73.60
CA GLU A 620 32.25 -6.79 -74.53
C GLU A 620 31.22 -6.39 -75.61
N LYS A 621 30.07 -5.82 -75.24
CA LYS A 621 29.10 -5.29 -76.21
C LYS A 621 29.68 -4.18 -77.10
N LEU A 622 30.71 -3.45 -76.64
CA LEU A 622 31.47 -2.52 -77.47
C LEU A 622 32.42 -3.24 -78.44
N LYS A 623 33.03 -4.37 -78.05
CA LYS A 623 33.83 -5.22 -78.95
C LYS A 623 32.94 -5.83 -80.04
N THR A 624 31.79 -6.42 -79.69
CA THR A 624 30.87 -7.01 -80.69
C THR A 624 30.33 -5.96 -81.65
N LYS A 625 29.84 -4.80 -81.17
CA LYS A 625 29.40 -3.70 -82.04
C LYS A 625 30.51 -3.13 -82.93
N LYS A 626 31.78 -3.16 -82.51
CA LYS A 626 32.92 -2.81 -83.37
C LYS A 626 33.17 -3.89 -84.45
N ALA A 627 33.08 -5.17 -84.11
CA ALA A 627 33.20 -6.28 -85.05
C ALA A 627 32.04 -6.31 -86.08
N GLU A 628 30.80 -6.11 -85.63
CA GLU A 628 29.60 -6.00 -86.47
C GLU A 628 29.72 -4.81 -87.46
N LYS A 629 30.13 -3.63 -86.98
CA LYS A 629 30.39 -2.48 -87.87
C LYS A 629 31.51 -2.77 -88.88
N ALA A 630 32.57 -3.48 -88.48
CA ALA A 630 33.64 -3.89 -89.40
C ALA A 630 33.14 -4.90 -90.46
N LYS A 631 32.26 -5.84 -90.09
CA LYS A 631 31.66 -6.82 -91.01
C LYS A 631 30.69 -6.14 -91.99
N ALA A 632 29.75 -5.35 -91.48
CA ALA A 632 28.81 -4.58 -92.29
C ALA A 632 29.51 -3.57 -93.21
N SER A 633 30.69 -3.05 -92.84
CA SER A 633 31.52 -2.20 -93.70
C SER A 633 32.25 -2.97 -94.81
N LYS A 634 32.46 -4.27 -94.69
CA LYS A 634 32.95 -5.13 -95.79
C LYS A 634 31.80 -5.50 -96.72
N GLU A 635 30.67 -5.90 -96.16
CA GLU A 635 29.44 -6.26 -96.91
C GLU A 635 28.92 -5.05 -97.71
N ARG A 636 28.91 -3.83 -97.15
CA ARG A 636 28.58 -2.58 -97.88
C ARG A 636 29.60 -2.14 -98.93
N LYS A 637 30.81 -2.72 -98.99
CA LYS A 637 31.73 -2.53 -100.11
C LYS A 637 31.38 -3.48 -101.26
N ALA A 638 31.20 -4.77 -100.97
CA ALA A 638 30.79 -5.76 -101.98
C ALA A 638 29.44 -5.41 -102.63
N ALA A 639 28.45 -4.98 -101.84
CA ALA A 639 27.11 -4.64 -102.33
C ALA A 639 27.00 -3.28 -103.06
N LYS A 640 28.12 -2.61 -103.39
CA LYS A 640 28.14 -1.30 -104.06
C LYS A 640 28.74 -1.30 -105.47
N GLU A 641 29.28 -2.43 -105.91
CA GLU A 641 29.99 -2.55 -107.20
C GLU A 641 29.12 -3.19 -108.30
N ALA A 642 28.01 -3.83 -107.92
CA ALA A 642 26.98 -4.32 -108.83
C ALA A 642 25.76 -3.38 -108.91
N ALA A 643 25.03 -3.44 -110.03
CA ALA A 643 23.78 -2.72 -110.34
C ALA A 643 23.84 -1.17 -110.41
N LYS A 644 24.20 -0.65 -111.59
CA LYS A 644 23.79 0.72 -112.01
C LYS A 644 22.28 0.75 -112.31
N LYS A 645 21.66 1.89 -111.95
CA LYS A 645 20.33 2.44 -112.36
C LYS A 645 19.89 2.06 -113.81
N PRO A 646 18.56 1.97 -114.14
CA PRO A 646 17.61 3.08 -113.84
C PRO A 646 16.08 2.84 -113.68
N LYS A 647 15.43 3.87 -113.09
CA LYS A 647 14.07 4.44 -113.37
C LYS A 647 12.75 3.66 -113.08
N LYS A 648 12.03 4.21 -112.08
CA LYS A 648 10.60 4.66 -112.04
C LYS A 648 9.41 3.67 -111.98
N ALA A 649 8.47 4.06 -111.11
CA ALA A 649 7.00 4.00 -111.17
C ALA A 649 6.25 2.71 -110.73
N ASP A 650 5.59 2.84 -109.58
CA ASP A 650 4.13 2.70 -109.36
C ASP A 650 3.41 1.35 -109.57
N ASP A 651 3.22 0.66 -108.44
CA ASP A 651 1.94 0.07 -107.94
C ASP A 651 1.29 -1.23 -108.50
N VAL A 652 0.43 -1.81 -107.63
CA VAL A 652 -0.55 -2.92 -107.83
C VAL A 652 -0.04 -4.39 -107.87
N LYS A 653 0.09 -4.99 -106.67
CA LYS A 653 -0.61 -6.22 -106.18
C LYS A 653 -0.66 -7.52 -107.02
N VAL A 654 -0.16 -8.64 -106.46
CA VAL A 654 -0.85 -9.98 -106.37
C VAL A 654 -0.14 -10.94 -105.39
N GLU A 655 -0.87 -11.93 -104.87
CA GLU A 655 -0.58 -12.81 -103.71
C GLU A 655 0.59 -13.83 -103.82
N SER A 656 1.28 -14.07 -102.69
CA SER A 656 1.75 -15.37 -102.12
C SER A 656 2.57 -15.07 -100.84
N GLU A 657 2.21 -15.57 -99.65
CA GLU A 657 2.53 -16.90 -99.07
C GLU A 657 4.05 -17.17 -98.91
N SER A 658 4.60 -17.46 -97.71
CA SER A 658 3.95 -17.63 -96.40
C SER A 658 4.85 -17.29 -95.18
N HIS A 659 4.18 -16.86 -94.11
CA HIS A 659 4.55 -16.85 -92.68
C HIS A 659 5.98 -16.45 -92.23
N GLY A 660 6.16 -15.15 -92.02
CA GLY A 660 6.93 -14.62 -90.89
C GLY A 660 6.07 -13.67 -90.04
N VAL A 661 5.97 -13.94 -88.73
CA VAL A 661 5.32 -13.11 -87.68
C VAL A 661 3.81 -12.84 -87.85
N LYS A 662 3.01 -13.32 -86.89
CA LYS A 662 1.55 -13.05 -86.82
C LYS A 662 1.22 -11.65 -86.30
N ASN A 663 0.03 -11.19 -86.68
CA ASN A 663 -0.74 -10.11 -86.08
C ASN A 663 -1.43 -10.61 -84.77
N GLU A 664 -2.42 -9.85 -84.28
CA GLU A 664 -3.36 -10.16 -83.17
C GLU A 664 -2.72 -9.96 -81.78
N SER A 665 -3.34 -9.31 -80.79
CA SER A 665 -4.74 -9.32 -80.31
C SER A 665 -5.08 -10.63 -79.55
N LYS A 666 -5.99 -10.64 -78.57
CA LYS A 666 -7.00 -9.62 -78.22
C LYS A 666 -7.24 -9.61 -76.70
N ALA A 667 -8.02 -8.63 -76.24
CA ALA A 667 -8.69 -8.68 -74.95
C ALA A 667 -9.71 -9.83 -74.86
N GLU A 668 -9.89 -10.33 -73.64
CA GLU A 668 -11.16 -10.65 -72.96
C GLU A 668 -12.19 -11.60 -73.63
N ALA A 669 -12.43 -12.72 -72.93
CA ALA A 669 -13.73 -13.35 -72.59
C ALA A 669 -13.40 -14.48 -71.59
N GLU A 670 -13.92 -14.51 -70.36
CA GLU A 670 -15.18 -15.15 -69.92
C GLU A 670 -15.11 -16.71 -69.99
N ASP A 671 -15.68 -17.49 -69.08
CA ASP A 671 -16.89 -17.26 -68.26
C ASP A 671 -16.88 -18.00 -66.89
N GLY A 672 -17.70 -17.52 -65.95
CA GLY A 672 -18.37 -18.30 -64.90
C GLY A 672 -17.63 -18.57 -63.57
N ALA A 673 -18.23 -18.37 -62.38
CA ALA A 673 -19.49 -17.67 -62.05
C ALA A 673 -19.55 -17.32 -60.53
N THR A 674 -20.21 -16.19 -60.19
CA THR A 674 -21.03 -15.87 -58.96
C THR A 674 -20.56 -16.26 -57.53
N THR A 675 -20.76 -15.48 -56.45
CA THR A 675 -21.74 -14.38 -56.20
C THR A 675 -21.29 -13.40 -55.08
N GLU A 676 -21.66 -12.12 -55.23
CA GLU A 676 -22.00 -11.09 -54.20
C GLU A 676 -21.07 -10.61 -53.04
N SER A 677 -21.17 -9.28 -52.77
CA SER A 677 -20.93 -8.54 -51.49
C SER A 677 -19.56 -7.86 -51.24
N LYS A 678 -19.42 -6.71 -50.51
CA LYS A 678 -20.21 -5.44 -50.33
C LYS A 678 -19.42 -4.43 -49.42
N VAL A 679 -19.29 -3.15 -49.83
CA VAL A 679 -19.55 -1.87 -49.05
C VAL A 679 -18.72 -1.55 -47.75
N PRO A 680 -18.30 -0.27 -47.42
CA PRO A 680 -17.97 0.93 -48.23
C PRO A 680 -16.88 1.96 -47.69
N ALA A 681 -16.39 2.85 -48.59
CA ALA A 681 -16.30 4.34 -48.54
C ALA A 681 -15.70 5.19 -47.33
N ILE A 682 -14.77 6.16 -47.56
CA ILE A 682 -14.92 7.66 -47.79
C ILE A 682 -14.88 8.52 -46.49
N GLU A 683 -14.24 9.71 -46.34
CA GLU A 683 -13.52 10.66 -47.23
C GLU A 683 -12.24 11.29 -46.57
N LYS A 684 -11.89 12.60 -46.38
CA LYS A 684 -12.38 14.02 -46.58
C LYS A 684 -11.09 14.93 -46.82
N PRO A 685 -11.01 16.30 -46.90
CA PRO A 685 -10.41 16.91 -48.11
C PRO A 685 -9.45 18.14 -48.01
N HIS A 686 -8.83 18.43 -49.17
CA HIS A 686 -8.39 19.70 -49.81
C HIS A 686 -8.16 21.06 -49.10
N THR A 687 -7.20 21.81 -49.67
CA THR A 687 -6.78 23.20 -49.40
C THR A 687 -7.36 24.24 -50.39
N LYS A 688 -7.23 25.56 -50.10
CA LYS A 688 -7.46 26.65 -51.08
C LYS A 688 -6.82 28.02 -50.73
N SER A 689 -6.74 28.90 -51.74
CA SER A 689 -6.45 30.36 -51.71
C SER A 689 -4.96 30.84 -51.71
N LYS A 690 -4.74 32.16 -51.88
CA LYS A 690 -3.53 32.71 -52.55
C LYS A 690 -3.28 34.22 -52.25
N LYS A 691 -1.98 34.62 -52.31
CA LYS A 691 -1.42 35.96 -52.70
C LYS A 691 -1.35 37.16 -51.69
N LYS A 692 -0.09 37.62 -51.50
CA LYS A 692 0.48 39.00 -51.74
C LYS A 692 0.79 39.96 -50.56
N SER A 693 2.03 40.52 -50.57
CA SER A 693 2.50 41.85 -50.06
C SER A 693 2.42 42.16 -48.54
N GLU A 694 3.30 42.97 -47.91
CA GLU A 694 4.64 43.51 -48.27
C GLU A 694 5.39 44.06 -47.02
N LYS A 695 6.74 44.06 -47.06
CA LYS A 695 7.70 44.98 -46.36
C LYS A 695 7.88 45.01 -44.82
N ASN A 696 9.14 45.37 -44.47
CA ASN A 696 9.66 45.94 -43.20
C ASN A 696 9.65 45.04 -41.94
N THR A 697 10.60 45.11 -40.98
CA THR A 697 11.97 45.70 -40.90
C THR A 697 12.76 44.98 -39.78
N ASP A 698 14.01 45.39 -39.60
CA ASP A 698 15.07 45.10 -38.59
C ASP A 698 14.61 44.81 -37.12
N ASP A 699 15.44 44.29 -36.19
CA ASP A 699 16.92 44.23 -36.16
C ASP A 699 17.52 43.07 -35.29
N LYS A 700 18.86 43.08 -35.23
CA LYS A 700 19.88 42.27 -34.54
C LYS A 700 19.66 41.98 -33.04
N LEU A 701 20.16 40.87 -32.46
CA LEU A 701 21.53 40.28 -32.38
C LEU A 701 22.55 41.03 -31.50
N GLU A 702 23.05 40.34 -30.47
CA GLU A 702 24.40 40.43 -29.88
C GLU A 702 24.66 39.08 -29.14
N ALA A 703 25.89 38.57 -28.96
CA ALA A 703 27.22 39.12 -29.26
C ALA A 703 28.27 38.04 -29.67
N LYS A 704 29.24 38.46 -30.51
CA LYS A 704 30.73 38.39 -30.40
C LYS A 704 31.45 37.15 -29.76
N PRO A 705 32.78 36.97 -29.98
CA PRO A 705 33.65 37.26 -31.14
C PRO A 705 34.56 36.04 -31.52
N LYS A 706 35.16 35.91 -32.71
CA LYS A 706 36.41 36.51 -33.28
C LYS A 706 36.52 35.99 -34.74
N GLY A 707 37.02 36.68 -35.78
CA GLY A 707 38.34 37.32 -35.95
C GLY A 707 39.32 36.33 -36.65
N ALA A 708 39.30 36.16 -37.99
CA ALA A 708 39.90 37.00 -39.06
C ALA A 708 41.45 37.04 -39.02
N LYS A 709 42.23 36.91 -40.12
CA LYS A 709 42.11 37.47 -41.50
C LYS A 709 42.96 36.70 -42.57
N LYS A 710 42.51 36.72 -43.85
CA LYS A 710 43.23 36.96 -45.15
C LYS A 710 44.49 36.13 -45.54
N VAL A 711 44.92 35.97 -46.81
CA VAL A 711 44.48 36.32 -48.21
C VAL A 711 45.18 35.32 -49.18
N GLY A 712 44.78 35.05 -50.43
CA GLY A 712 43.68 35.54 -51.28
C GLY A 712 43.82 35.05 -52.75
N GLU A 713 43.05 35.65 -53.68
CA GLU A 713 43.16 35.59 -55.18
C GLU A 713 42.87 34.22 -55.87
N GLN A 714 41.88 34.16 -56.78
CA GLN A 714 41.95 34.15 -58.27
C GLN A 714 42.62 32.89 -58.88
N GLU A 715 42.12 32.25 -59.94
CA GLU A 715 41.10 32.62 -60.95
C GLU A 715 40.37 31.37 -61.53
N ASP A 716 39.37 31.54 -62.42
CA ASP A 716 38.60 30.45 -63.04
C ASP A 716 39.37 29.71 -64.16
N SER A 717 39.28 28.37 -64.23
CA SER A 717 39.49 27.64 -65.49
C SER A 717 38.81 26.27 -65.56
N GLU A 718 38.48 25.90 -66.79
CA GLU A 718 37.59 24.83 -67.29
C GLU A 718 37.89 23.36 -66.91
N VAL A 719 36.94 22.50 -67.29
CA VAL A 719 36.92 21.03 -67.14
C VAL A 719 38.06 20.34 -67.89
N SER A 720 38.75 19.40 -67.24
CA SER A 720 39.48 18.31 -67.91
C SER A 720 39.31 16.98 -67.18
N GLU A 721 38.92 15.92 -67.89
CA GLU A 721 38.85 14.56 -67.34
C GLU A 721 40.26 13.95 -67.16
N SER A 722 40.51 13.31 -66.01
CA SER A 722 41.57 12.30 -65.89
C SER A 722 41.15 11.19 -64.93
N ASP A 723 40.83 10.01 -65.48
CA ASP A 723 40.60 8.78 -64.72
C ASP A 723 41.87 8.37 -63.96
N SER A 724 41.85 8.40 -62.62
CA SER A 724 42.44 7.39 -61.74
C SER A 724 42.50 7.87 -60.28
N ASN A 725 41.59 7.40 -59.44
CA ASN A 725 41.98 7.04 -58.08
C ASN A 725 41.33 5.71 -57.67
N ASN A 726 42.18 4.73 -57.40
CA ASN A 726 41.82 3.37 -57.06
C ASN A 726 41.52 3.28 -55.57
N GLU A 727 40.29 3.57 -55.14
CA GLU A 727 39.79 3.17 -53.83
C GLU A 727 39.75 1.64 -53.75
N SER A 728 40.89 1.05 -53.42
CA SER A 728 41.01 -0.38 -53.22
C SER A 728 40.12 -0.82 -52.05
N LEU A 729 39.54 -2.02 -52.15
CA LEU A 729 38.64 -2.59 -51.14
C LEU A 729 39.32 -2.85 -49.76
N ALA A 730 40.58 -2.47 -49.59
CA ALA A 730 41.42 -2.78 -48.44
C ALA A 730 41.40 -1.73 -47.31
N SER A 731 40.86 -0.52 -47.53
CA SER A 731 40.75 0.51 -46.48
C SER A 731 39.53 0.33 -45.55
N PHE A 732 38.77 -0.76 -45.71
CA PHE A 732 37.56 -1.07 -44.94
C PHE A 732 37.73 -2.38 -44.14
N THR A 733 38.86 -2.52 -43.44
CA THR A 733 39.07 -3.53 -42.41
C THR A 733 38.12 -3.31 -41.23
N ASP A 734 37.92 -4.33 -40.37
CA ASP A 734 37.09 -4.22 -39.16
C ASP A 734 37.49 -2.97 -38.34
N TYR A 735 36.49 -2.16 -37.96
CA TYR A 735 36.69 -1.02 -37.05
C TYR A 735 37.37 -1.52 -35.77
N SER A 736 38.38 -0.77 -35.30
CA SER A 736 39.06 -1.10 -34.05
C SER A 736 38.10 -0.99 -32.87
N ASP A 737 38.37 -1.75 -31.80
CA ASP A 737 37.46 -1.77 -30.65
C ASP A 737 37.32 -0.39 -29.97
N GLY A 738 38.34 0.47 -30.08
CA GLY A 738 38.29 1.85 -29.61
C GLY A 738 37.41 2.76 -30.47
N GLU A 739 37.37 2.59 -31.79
CA GLU A 739 36.47 3.35 -32.68
C GLU A 739 35.00 2.96 -32.43
N LEU A 740 34.73 1.67 -32.22
CA LEU A 740 33.41 1.19 -31.82
C LEU A 740 32.99 1.75 -30.45
N ASP A 741 33.91 1.84 -29.48
CA ASP A 741 33.62 2.44 -28.18
C ASP A 741 33.37 3.95 -28.25
N ILE A 742 34.10 4.69 -29.09
CA ILE A 742 33.84 6.12 -29.36
C ILE A 742 32.46 6.30 -30.02
N GLN A 743 32.08 5.41 -30.93
CA GLN A 743 30.78 5.44 -31.61
C GLN A 743 29.62 5.16 -30.63
N ILE A 744 29.81 4.22 -29.69
CA ILE A 744 28.89 3.93 -28.59
C ILE A 744 28.76 5.12 -27.63
N ASP A 745 29.89 5.72 -27.20
CA ASP A 745 29.89 6.91 -26.34
C ASP A 745 29.20 8.12 -27.00
N GLY A 746 29.27 8.22 -28.33
CA GLY A 746 28.47 9.17 -29.12
C GLY A 746 26.97 8.87 -29.05
N MET A 747 26.57 7.64 -29.37
CA MET A 747 25.16 7.21 -29.29
C MET A 747 24.56 7.38 -27.89
N GLN A 748 25.34 7.17 -26.82
CA GLN A 748 24.91 7.35 -25.44
C GLN A 748 24.71 8.84 -25.05
N ARG A 749 25.39 9.78 -25.73
CA ARG A 749 25.15 11.22 -25.57
C ARG A 749 23.96 11.71 -26.40
N ASP A 750 23.85 11.25 -27.63
CA ASP A 750 22.82 11.71 -28.58
C ASP A 750 21.44 11.08 -28.31
N ASN A 751 21.40 9.86 -27.77
CA ASN A 751 20.17 9.20 -27.34
C ASN A 751 20.37 8.39 -26.05
N PRO A 752 20.37 9.04 -24.86
CA PRO A 752 20.57 8.35 -23.58
C PRO A 752 19.58 7.21 -23.34
N LYS A 753 18.33 7.33 -23.84
CA LYS A 753 17.29 6.29 -23.73
C LYS A 753 17.67 4.94 -24.34
N LEU A 754 18.66 4.89 -25.23
CA LEU A 754 19.16 3.62 -25.79
C LEU A 754 19.92 2.77 -24.74
N PHE A 755 20.37 3.39 -23.64
CA PHE A 755 21.13 2.77 -22.55
C PHE A 755 20.49 2.96 -21.17
N GLU A 756 19.64 3.98 -21.01
CA GLU A 756 18.86 4.24 -19.80
C GLU A 756 17.88 3.10 -19.49
N SER A 757 17.38 3.04 -18.25
CA SER A 757 16.59 1.91 -17.76
C SER A 757 15.10 2.02 -18.12
N SER A 758 14.74 1.60 -19.33
CA SER A 758 13.41 1.03 -19.55
C SER A 758 13.30 -0.30 -18.78
N ALA A 759 12.43 -0.32 -17.76
CA ALA A 759 11.81 -1.56 -17.27
C ALA A 759 10.52 -1.90 -18.07
N GLU A 760 10.26 -1.10 -19.10
CA GLU A 760 9.02 -1.02 -19.87
C GLU A 760 9.32 -1.11 -21.39
N GLU A 761 9.98 -2.18 -21.82
CA GLU A 761 9.74 -2.72 -23.16
C GLU A 761 8.97 -4.03 -22.96
N ALA A 762 7.64 -3.95 -23.12
CA ALA A 762 6.75 -5.09 -22.98
C ALA A 762 6.74 -5.92 -24.26
N ASP A 763 6.70 -7.25 -24.11
CA ASP A 763 6.32 -8.15 -25.18
C ASP A 763 4.95 -7.73 -25.72
N SER A 764 4.86 -7.38 -27.00
CA SER A 764 3.62 -6.95 -27.65
C SER A 764 2.74 -8.14 -28.04
N ASP A 765 2.47 -9.04 -27.08
CA ASP A 765 1.50 -10.12 -27.22
C ASP A 765 0.09 -9.58 -26.94
N GLU A 766 -0.64 -9.23 -27.99
CA GLU A 766 -2.02 -8.71 -27.93
C GLU A 766 -3.08 -9.77 -27.52
N GLU A 767 -2.66 -10.96 -27.04
CA GLU A 767 -3.53 -12.06 -26.61
C GLU A 767 -3.63 -12.20 -25.07
N ASN A 768 -3.30 -11.13 -24.34
CA ASN A 768 -3.32 -11.10 -22.87
C ASN A 768 -4.75 -11.10 -22.27
N GLY A 769 -5.19 -12.27 -21.80
CA GLY A 769 -6.50 -12.50 -21.17
C GLY A 769 -6.69 -11.81 -19.81
N LEU A 770 -7.87 -11.98 -19.19
CA LEU A 770 -8.32 -11.21 -18.00
C LEU A 770 -7.25 -11.07 -16.90
N PHE A 771 -6.59 -12.17 -16.54
CA PHE A 771 -5.62 -12.21 -15.43
C PHE A 771 -4.40 -11.29 -15.63
N ALA A 772 -4.01 -10.98 -16.87
CA ALA A 772 -2.91 -10.06 -17.16
C ALA A 772 -3.28 -8.58 -16.90
N LYS A 773 -4.57 -8.26 -16.72
CA LYS A 773 -5.05 -6.91 -16.38
C LYS A 773 -5.12 -6.66 -14.86
N ASP A 774 -5.11 -7.74 -14.08
CA ASP A 774 -5.29 -7.74 -12.62
C ASP A 774 -4.51 -8.91 -11.97
N PRO A 775 -3.16 -8.86 -12.01
CA PRO A 775 -2.30 -9.88 -11.42
C PRO A 775 -2.22 -9.75 -9.89
N TRP A 776 -1.85 -10.85 -9.23
CA TRP A 776 -1.54 -10.89 -7.80
C TRP A 776 -0.38 -9.94 -7.46
N ASN A 777 -0.68 -8.93 -6.64
CA ASN A 777 0.23 -7.88 -6.18
C ASN A 777 0.05 -7.62 -4.66
N ALA A 778 -0.04 -8.70 -3.88
CA ALA A 778 -0.18 -8.59 -2.42
C ALA A 778 1.14 -8.12 -1.80
N VAL A 779 1.12 -6.95 -1.16
CA VAL A 779 2.31 -6.31 -0.58
C VAL A 779 1.96 -5.72 0.79
N ALA A 780 2.59 -6.23 1.84
CA ALA A 780 2.38 -5.84 3.22
C ALA A 780 3.52 -4.93 3.73
N VAL A 781 3.19 -3.99 4.62
CA VAL A 781 4.19 -3.22 5.39
C VAL A 781 4.12 -3.71 6.82
N VAL A 782 5.22 -4.28 7.32
CA VAL A 782 5.29 -4.91 8.65
C VAL A 782 6.45 -4.36 9.48
N GLY A 783 6.23 -4.29 10.79
CA GLY A 783 7.18 -3.88 11.79
C GLY A 783 7.38 -4.95 12.85
N LEU A 784 8.64 -5.25 13.16
CA LEU A 784 9.01 -6.05 14.32
C LEU A 784 9.35 -5.12 15.47
N ARG A 785 8.65 -5.28 16.60
CA ARG A 785 8.91 -4.62 17.88
C ARG A 785 9.40 -5.68 18.87
N VAL A 786 10.52 -5.43 19.54
CA VAL A 786 11.05 -6.29 20.59
C VAL A 786 11.14 -5.48 21.88
N TYR A 787 10.32 -5.86 22.86
CA TYR A 787 10.36 -5.32 24.21
C TYR A 787 11.20 -6.24 25.09
N HIS A 788 12.10 -5.66 25.89
CA HIS A 788 12.87 -6.39 26.90
C HIS A 788 13.00 -5.55 28.16
N LYS A 789 13.22 -6.19 29.32
CA LYS A 789 13.51 -5.43 30.53
C LYS A 789 14.90 -4.78 30.47
N ALA A 790 15.03 -3.61 31.07
CA ALA A 790 16.32 -3.00 31.35
C ALA A 790 17.06 -3.78 32.45
N ALA A 791 18.39 -3.78 32.39
CA ALA A 791 19.23 -4.36 33.44
C ALA A 791 19.00 -3.63 34.77
N ALA A 792 18.92 -4.38 35.87
CA ALA A 792 18.74 -3.79 37.20
C ALA A 792 19.91 -2.86 37.55
N ALA A 793 19.59 -1.66 38.07
CA ALA A 793 20.57 -0.62 38.39
C ALA A 793 21.54 -1.08 39.50
N GLY A 794 22.64 -1.70 39.08
CA GLY A 794 23.64 -2.34 39.95
C GLY A 794 24.51 -3.39 39.24
N SER A 795 24.09 -3.95 38.10
CA SER A 795 24.96 -4.82 37.28
C SER A 795 26.00 -4.00 36.53
N ALA A 796 27.29 -4.26 36.75
CA ALA A 796 28.41 -3.53 36.15
C ALA A 796 28.74 -3.95 34.68
N SER A 797 27.81 -4.60 33.99
CA SER A 797 27.88 -4.88 32.55
C SER A 797 27.00 -3.88 31.78
N GLY A 798 27.32 -3.68 30.49
CA GLY A 798 26.68 -2.66 29.66
C GLY A 798 25.16 -2.79 29.57
N ALA A 799 24.50 -1.65 29.33
CA ALA A 799 23.05 -1.56 29.21
C ALA A 799 22.50 -2.62 28.25
N ALA A 800 21.47 -3.35 28.69
CA ALA A 800 20.78 -4.33 27.87
C ALA A 800 20.34 -3.66 26.56
N THR A 801 20.95 -4.11 25.46
CA THR A 801 20.79 -3.55 24.12
C THR A 801 20.30 -4.67 23.21
N VAL A 802 19.27 -4.37 22.42
CA VAL A 802 18.73 -5.26 21.39
C VAL A 802 18.97 -4.65 20.01
N THR A 803 19.82 -5.28 19.21
CA THR A 803 20.06 -4.87 17.83
C THR A 803 19.09 -5.57 16.90
N LEU A 804 18.46 -4.85 15.97
CA LEU A 804 17.52 -5.38 14.98
C LEU A 804 18.07 -5.28 13.56
N GLY A 805 17.79 -6.29 12.75
CA GLY A 805 18.12 -6.36 11.32
C GLY A 805 16.99 -6.96 10.49
N VAL A 806 17.12 -6.81 9.17
CA VAL A 806 16.30 -7.50 8.17
C VAL A 806 17.28 -8.20 7.23
N VAL A 807 17.09 -9.50 7.01
CA VAL A 807 17.81 -10.29 6.01
C VAL A 807 16.90 -10.44 4.80
N ARG A 808 17.43 -10.22 3.60
CA ARG A 808 16.72 -10.33 2.33
C ARG A 808 17.48 -11.24 1.37
N PRO A 809 16.78 -11.96 0.48
CA PRO A 809 17.38 -12.49 -0.74
C PRO A 809 18.09 -11.38 -1.51
N ASN A 810 19.21 -11.71 -2.14
CA ASN A 810 19.94 -10.75 -2.95
C ASN A 810 19.58 -10.92 -4.43
N PRO A 811 18.68 -10.08 -5.01
CA PRO A 811 18.19 -10.26 -6.38
C PRO A 811 19.26 -9.98 -7.45
N TYR A 812 20.48 -9.64 -7.04
CA TYR A 812 21.64 -9.36 -7.89
C TYR A 812 22.64 -10.52 -7.92
N VAL A 813 22.34 -11.62 -7.21
CA VAL A 813 23.07 -12.90 -7.28
C VAL A 813 22.21 -13.89 -8.06
N GLU A 814 22.15 -13.69 -9.38
CA GLU A 814 21.69 -14.73 -10.31
C GLU A 814 22.69 -15.90 -10.28
N ASP A 815 22.20 -17.14 -10.39
CA ASP A 815 23.01 -18.38 -10.31
C ASP A 815 24.18 -18.39 -11.31
N SER A 816 25.40 -18.13 -10.85
CA SER A 816 26.61 -18.11 -11.69
C SER A 816 27.07 -19.49 -12.16
N ASP A 817 26.58 -20.55 -11.51
CA ASP A 817 27.21 -21.88 -11.52
C ASP A 817 26.40 -22.89 -12.39
N ALA A 818 25.38 -22.41 -13.11
CA ALA A 818 24.39 -23.24 -13.82
C ALA A 818 24.64 -23.39 -15.34
N SER A 819 25.76 -22.88 -15.89
CA SER A 819 26.00 -22.87 -17.35
C SER A 819 27.40 -23.27 -17.83
N GLU A 820 28.24 -23.85 -16.98
CA GLU A 820 29.59 -24.34 -17.37
C GLU A 820 29.85 -25.80 -16.93
N ASP A 821 28.97 -26.75 -17.27
CA ASP A 821 29.33 -28.19 -17.20
C ASP A 821 28.43 -29.16 -18.03
N GLU A 822 28.19 -28.87 -19.32
CA GLU A 822 27.66 -29.88 -20.28
C GLU A 822 28.57 -30.06 -21.52
N GLN A 823 29.78 -30.60 -21.32
CA GLN A 823 30.55 -31.16 -22.44
C GLN A 823 31.54 -32.28 -22.10
N GLY A 824 31.09 -33.37 -21.46
CA GLY A 824 31.84 -34.63 -21.49
C GLY A 824 31.47 -35.68 -20.45
N GLY A 825 31.41 -36.95 -20.88
CA GLY A 825 31.44 -38.12 -20.00
C GLY A 825 30.07 -38.67 -19.57
N GLY A 826 29.60 -39.72 -20.25
CA GLY A 826 28.47 -40.51 -19.78
C GLY A 826 28.86 -41.41 -18.61
N GLY A 827 28.19 -41.26 -17.46
CA GLY A 827 28.33 -42.12 -16.29
C GLY A 827 27.05 -42.11 -15.46
N GLY A 828 26.45 -43.28 -15.21
CA GLY A 828 25.19 -43.38 -14.49
C GLY A 828 25.35 -43.17 -12.98
N GLY A 829 24.51 -42.31 -12.40
CA GLY A 829 24.41 -42.12 -10.95
C GLY A 829 23.17 -41.31 -10.58
N ASP A 830 22.37 -41.82 -9.65
CA ASP A 830 21.11 -41.19 -9.22
C ASP A 830 21.34 -39.83 -8.53
N ARG A 831 21.19 -38.73 -9.28
CA ARG A 831 20.94 -37.41 -8.68
C ARG A 831 19.48 -37.35 -8.23
N LYS A 832 19.27 -37.76 -6.98
CA LYS A 832 17.99 -37.68 -6.25
C LYS A 832 17.47 -36.24 -6.31
N VAL A 833 16.42 -36.00 -7.09
CA VAL A 833 15.77 -34.69 -7.18
C VAL A 833 15.22 -34.33 -5.80
N LYS A 834 15.73 -33.23 -5.21
CA LYS A 834 15.05 -32.56 -4.09
C LYS A 834 13.80 -31.89 -4.64
N GLY A 835 12.73 -32.66 -4.84
CA GLY A 835 11.40 -32.10 -5.02
C GLY A 835 11.06 -31.28 -3.78
N GLY A 836 10.44 -30.11 -3.96
CA GLY A 836 9.89 -29.36 -2.85
C GLY A 836 8.88 -30.24 -2.11
N VAL A 837 9.09 -30.43 -0.81
CA VAL A 837 8.05 -31.01 0.04
C VAL A 837 6.94 -29.98 0.08
N LEU A 838 5.77 -30.31 -0.46
CA LEU A 838 4.56 -29.52 -0.28
C LEU A 838 4.25 -29.57 1.22
N ASP A 839 4.46 -28.45 1.90
CA ASP A 839 4.48 -28.33 3.37
C ASP A 839 3.05 -28.29 3.95
N VAL A 840 2.29 -29.33 3.61
CA VAL A 840 0.87 -29.49 3.92
C VAL A 840 0.76 -30.27 5.23
N ASP A 841 0.59 -29.50 6.31
CA ASP A 841 0.45 -29.94 7.70
C ASP A 841 1.76 -30.25 8.45
N ASP A 842 2.41 -29.16 8.88
CA ASP A 842 3.52 -29.06 9.85
C ASP A 842 3.35 -29.96 11.10
N SER A 843 2.12 -30.33 11.47
CA SER A 843 1.81 -31.08 12.71
C SER A 843 2.43 -32.48 12.77
N ALA A 844 2.78 -33.08 11.62
CA ALA A 844 3.24 -34.47 11.54
C ALA A 844 4.76 -34.63 11.37
N VAL A 845 5.45 -33.65 10.81
CA VAL A 845 6.88 -33.78 10.42
C VAL A 845 7.82 -33.62 11.62
N ASP A 846 7.54 -32.68 12.53
CA ASP A 846 8.34 -32.41 13.74
C ASP A 846 8.56 -33.66 14.61
N ALA A 847 7.61 -34.60 14.61
CA ALA A 847 7.70 -35.87 15.32
C ALA A 847 8.77 -36.84 14.77
N THR A 848 9.30 -36.59 13.56
CA THR A 848 10.14 -37.54 12.80
C THR A 848 11.61 -37.15 12.67
N LEU A 849 12.02 -35.98 13.17
CA LEU A 849 13.42 -35.52 13.13
C LEU A 849 14.37 -36.48 13.88
N ALA A 850 15.33 -37.06 13.16
CA ALA A 850 16.26 -38.06 13.67
C ALA A 850 17.37 -37.42 14.53
N GLY A 851 17.24 -37.53 15.85
CA GLY A 851 18.23 -37.06 16.84
C GLY A 851 17.99 -37.71 18.19
N GLU A 852 19.03 -37.84 19.01
CA GLU A 852 18.99 -38.64 20.24
C GLU A 852 17.98 -38.10 21.27
N VAL A 853 17.29 -39.03 21.94
CA VAL A 853 16.14 -38.73 22.82
C VAL A 853 16.53 -37.89 24.05
N LYS A 854 17.80 -37.95 24.50
CA LYS A 854 18.28 -37.21 25.68
C LYS A 854 18.30 -35.71 25.48
N ASP A 855 18.86 -35.24 24.37
CA ASP A 855 18.99 -33.79 24.11
C ASP A 855 17.62 -33.15 23.91
N LYS A 856 16.66 -33.90 23.37
CA LYS A 856 15.25 -33.51 23.29
C LYS A 856 14.61 -33.35 24.68
N GLN A 857 14.88 -34.25 25.62
CA GLN A 857 14.32 -34.18 26.98
C GLN A 857 14.88 -33.02 27.80
N ASP A 858 16.21 -32.80 27.77
CA ASP A 858 16.84 -31.72 28.54
C ASP A 858 16.36 -30.32 28.09
N VAL A 859 16.11 -30.12 26.79
CA VAL A 859 15.57 -28.86 26.24
C VAL A 859 14.08 -28.69 26.55
N ILE A 860 13.26 -29.73 26.38
CA ILE A 860 11.80 -29.65 26.58
C ILE A 860 11.41 -29.52 28.06
N MET A 861 12.16 -30.13 28.98
CA MET A 861 11.80 -30.19 30.41
C MET A 861 12.33 -29.02 31.25
N GLY A 862 13.15 -28.11 30.68
CA GLY A 862 13.66 -26.92 31.37
C GLY A 862 14.52 -27.20 32.63
N VAL A 863 15.08 -28.40 32.76
CA VAL A 863 15.78 -28.84 33.99
C VAL A 863 17.15 -28.20 34.09
N LYS A 864 17.27 -27.17 34.95
CA LYS A 864 18.55 -26.56 35.30
C LYS A 864 19.46 -27.60 35.98
N LYS A 865 20.48 -28.06 35.25
CA LYS A 865 21.62 -28.79 35.82
C LYS A 865 22.40 -27.87 36.75
N THR A 866 22.21 -28.03 38.06
CA THR A 866 23.14 -27.47 39.06
C THR A 866 24.52 -28.08 38.87
N PRO A 867 25.61 -27.29 38.82
CA PRO A 867 26.96 -27.84 38.92
C PRO A 867 27.17 -28.52 40.28
N ALA A 868 28.13 -29.45 40.31
CA ALA A 868 28.45 -30.30 41.47
C ALA A 868 29.21 -29.57 42.57
#